data_AF-A0A971NU81-F1
#
_entry.id   AF-A0A971NU81-F1
#
_cell.length_a   1.000
_cell.length_b   1.000
_cell.length_c   1.000
_cell.angle_alpha   90.00
_cell.angle_beta   90.00
_cell.angle_gamma   90.00
#
_symmetry.space_group_name_H-M   'P 1'
#
loop_
_entity.id
_entity.type
_entity.pdbx_description
1 polymer ?
#
loop_
_entity_poly.entity_id
_entity_poly.type
_entity_poly.pdbx_seq_one_letter_code
_entity_poly.pdbx_strand_id
1 'polypeptide(L)'
;MPKTHLRFLMCALAVALLLGACGKGREPQTAAPSAPPEIALPTPMVDISEAPDVEAAAQAYLAFWKAEDYPSMYSMVSRLTRDAFDEETFTKKHLDAAIALTMKSLDTAILSYLLKPDTAQVNYHITYETNLLGKIEREPVMNLILEDGTWHVQWEGGMILPELKGGNVLAIDYTTPTRGNIYAANDYPLVAQAEAIAISVVAGKVDPATEGDMVSLLANLTGQSEEQVRVRYIYAQPEWKQPIGDVSLETAQRYMSQLTSYPAVILDTFKARYYTDHGIAPHAIGYVQSIFPEEMQAYRRMGYAGDEKVGKQGIEAWGEEYLSGTHGINVYVKDPSGQIVTRLGTVKSKPSASIYTTIDSQLQYWLQRSMGDLKGAIAVVERDTGKVLAMVSNPGFDPNIFEPTSGVRDQLTAVTSDPNLPLFNRAAQGVYPPGSVFKIVTMAAALETGVFTPTYPYNCGSTWEEAGYTLYDWTHDKGFAASGLLTLQEGLMRSCNPWFWHIAWVLWNDGYRTALPDVAERFGLGQSTGIEIPDFAGQVPYPEDVNDYVQMAIGQSTLQNSPLQVAMYVAAVGNGGTLYQPTLINRIAPIDGSADIYTFEPKVRATLNITQENIEAIQEAMVWAVKNRRGTAEYQLGGLPYKLAGKTGTAENPLGDSHAWFAGYTWNNNPNKPDIAVAIILENAGEGSEMAAPLFRRVVQLYNSNYSNAGGTMPWEDRPYVPATDDDE
;
A
#
# COMPACT_ATOMS: atom_id res chain seq x y z
N MET A 1 -4.52 31.41 -36.40
CA MET A 1 -4.22 32.73 -37.03
C MET A 1 -3.38 33.57 -36.06
N PRO A 2 -2.61 34.57 -36.55
CA PRO A 2 -1.35 34.93 -35.89
C PRO A 2 -1.25 36.41 -35.46
N LYS A 3 -0.24 36.73 -34.62
CA LYS A 3 0.54 38.02 -34.62
C LYS A 3 -0.29 39.30 -34.29
N THR A 4 0.20 40.44 -33.76
CA THR A 4 1.54 40.99 -33.49
C THR A 4 1.41 42.38 -32.83
N HIS A 5 2.48 42.87 -32.17
CA HIS A 5 2.92 44.31 -32.20
C HIS A 5 2.02 45.40 -31.53
N LEU A 6 2.47 46.64 -31.22
CA LEU A 6 3.82 47.24 -30.95
C LEU A 6 3.68 48.76 -30.60
N ARG A 7 4.22 49.20 -29.44
CA ARG A 7 4.75 50.56 -29.10
C ARG A 7 3.86 51.84 -29.16
N PHE A 8 4.49 52.93 -28.66
CA PHE A 8 4.29 54.38 -28.84
C PHE A 8 3.30 55.07 -27.85
N LEU A 9 3.59 56.23 -27.25
CA LEU A 9 4.82 57.06 -27.12
C LEU A 9 4.64 58.18 -26.06
N MET A 10 5.75 58.71 -25.51
CA MET A 10 6.06 60.10 -25.04
C MET A 10 6.90 60.04 -23.74
N CYS A 11 7.91 60.88 -23.42
CA CYS A 11 8.74 61.90 -24.11
C CYS A 11 9.93 62.27 -23.15
N ALA A 12 11.06 62.90 -23.50
CA ALA A 12 11.63 63.40 -24.76
C ALA A 12 13.19 63.23 -24.74
N LEU A 13 14.02 64.28 -25.01
CA LEU A 13 15.50 64.19 -25.08
C LEU A 13 16.25 65.50 -24.69
N ALA A 14 17.50 65.34 -24.22
CA ALA A 14 18.72 66.11 -24.57
C ALA A 14 19.18 67.45 -23.90
N VAL A 15 20.41 67.40 -23.34
CA VAL A 15 21.67 68.14 -23.69
C VAL A 15 21.80 69.69 -23.54
N ALA A 16 22.56 70.08 -22.50
CA ALA A 16 23.79 70.92 -22.43
C ALA A 16 23.95 72.40 -22.93
N LEU A 17 24.78 73.12 -22.15
CA LEU A 17 25.78 74.17 -22.47
C LEU A 17 25.34 75.59 -22.93
N LEU A 18 25.76 76.63 -22.18
CA LEU A 18 26.84 77.59 -22.56
C LEU A 18 26.97 78.83 -21.63
N LEU A 19 28.24 79.23 -21.33
CA LEU A 19 28.78 80.59 -21.04
C LEU A 19 28.23 81.38 -19.82
N GLY A 20 28.97 82.26 -19.13
CA GLY A 20 30.34 82.82 -19.18
C GLY A 20 30.39 84.01 -18.17
N ALA A 21 31.39 84.88 -18.02
CA ALA A 21 32.82 84.94 -18.36
C ALA A 21 33.41 86.23 -17.69
N CYS A 22 34.72 86.27 -17.36
CA CYS A 22 35.62 87.42 -17.12
C CYS A 22 36.76 87.00 -16.15
N GLY A 23 38.02 87.43 -16.27
CA GLY A 23 38.69 88.35 -17.21
C GLY A 23 40.22 88.16 -17.19
N LYS A 24 40.95 88.83 -18.10
CA LYS A 24 42.38 88.57 -18.44
C LYS A 24 43.39 89.41 -17.63
N GLY A 25 44.66 88.97 -17.51
CA GLY A 25 45.76 89.90 -17.17
C GLY A 25 47.18 89.34 -16.86
N ARG A 26 48.00 89.14 -17.91
CA ARG A 26 49.50 89.24 -18.03
C ARG A 26 50.48 89.20 -16.83
N GLU A 27 51.60 88.50 -17.08
CA GLU A 27 52.98 88.63 -16.53
C GLU A 27 53.50 90.10 -16.39
N PRO A 28 54.53 90.43 -15.55
CA PRO A 28 55.78 89.66 -15.37
C PRO A 28 56.53 89.65 -14.01
N GLN A 29 57.55 88.78 -13.96
CA GLN A 29 58.82 88.70 -13.19
C GLN A 29 59.16 89.59 -11.94
N THR A 30 59.95 88.94 -11.07
CA THR A 30 61.01 89.39 -10.11
C THR A 30 60.72 89.65 -8.61
N ALA A 31 61.74 89.26 -7.82
CA ALA A 31 62.04 89.51 -6.40
C ALA A 31 61.36 88.64 -5.31
N ALA A 32 62.16 87.71 -4.77
CA ALA A 32 62.06 87.19 -3.39
C ALA A 32 62.67 88.21 -2.38
N PRO A 33 62.64 88.03 -1.04
CA PRO A 33 62.13 86.88 -0.28
C PRO A 33 61.24 87.18 0.96
N SER A 34 60.47 86.19 1.41
CA SER A 34 60.30 85.84 2.84
C SER A 34 59.63 84.45 2.98
N ALA A 35 60.05 83.66 3.97
CA ALA A 35 59.38 82.41 4.40
C ALA A 35 58.30 82.75 5.47
N PRO A 36 57.35 81.86 5.87
CA PRO A 36 57.27 80.37 5.82
C PRO A 36 55.89 79.88 5.26
N PRO A 37 55.32 78.67 5.54
CA PRO A 37 55.78 77.45 6.23
C PRO A 37 55.63 76.13 5.42
N GLU A 38 55.95 74.99 6.05
CA GLU A 38 55.83 73.64 5.48
C GLU A 38 54.39 73.22 5.16
N ILE A 39 54.22 72.48 4.07
CA ILE A 39 52.99 71.75 3.73
C ILE A 39 53.29 70.25 3.91
N ALA A 40 52.65 69.63 4.90
CA ALA A 40 52.74 68.18 5.10
C ALA A 40 52.04 67.42 3.96
N LEU A 41 52.61 66.28 3.56
CA LEU A 41 51.95 65.34 2.66
C LEU A 41 50.71 64.74 3.35
N PRO A 42 49.60 64.49 2.63
CA PRO A 42 48.44 63.84 3.22
C PRO A 42 48.80 62.41 3.66
N THR A 43 48.34 62.02 4.85
CA THR A 43 48.44 60.65 5.34
C THR A 43 47.73 59.68 4.39
N PRO A 44 48.33 58.52 4.07
CA PRO A 44 47.67 57.53 3.24
C PRO A 44 46.39 57.04 3.92
N MET A 45 45.26 57.15 3.23
CA MET A 45 44.02 56.48 3.64
C MET A 45 44.19 54.98 3.38
N VAL A 46 44.33 54.21 4.45
CA VAL A 46 44.20 52.76 4.41
C VAL A 46 42.71 52.45 4.53
N ASP A 47 42.08 52.10 3.42
CA ASP A 47 40.70 51.63 3.42
C ASP A 47 40.69 50.16 3.85
N ILE A 48 40.27 49.90 5.09
CA ILE A 48 40.21 48.55 5.65
C ILE A 48 38.80 48.01 5.40
N SER A 49 38.59 47.46 4.20
CA SER A 49 37.43 46.61 3.97
C SER A 49 37.61 45.30 4.73
N GLU A 50 36.80 45.07 5.77
CA GLU A 50 36.74 43.75 6.41
C GLU A 50 36.32 42.70 5.36
N ALA A 51 37.07 41.59 5.30
CA ALA A 51 36.72 40.50 4.41
C ALA A 51 35.38 39.87 4.86
N PRO A 52 34.53 39.38 3.93
CA PRO A 52 33.30 38.69 4.31
C PRO A 52 33.58 37.48 5.21
N ASP A 53 32.59 37.07 5.99
CA ASP A 53 32.74 35.93 6.91
C ASP A 53 32.94 34.61 6.13
N VAL A 54 34.15 34.06 6.27
CA VAL A 54 34.57 32.77 5.69
C VAL A 54 33.81 31.60 6.30
N GLU A 55 33.58 31.65 7.61
CA GLU A 55 32.94 30.55 8.33
C GLU A 55 31.45 30.51 7.96
N ALA A 56 30.77 31.65 7.95
CA ALA A 56 29.37 31.75 7.51
C ALA A 56 29.18 31.25 6.06
N ALA A 57 30.09 31.60 5.14
CA ALA A 57 30.05 31.13 3.75
C ALA A 57 30.22 29.61 3.65
N ALA A 58 31.18 29.04 4.39
CA ALA A 58 31.39 27.59 4.43
C ALA A 58 30.22 26.84 5.09
N GLN A 59 29.69 27.36 6.21
CA GLN A 59 28.51 26.80 6.89
C GLN A 59 27.29 26.77 5.96
N ALA A 60 27.05 27.84 5.20
CA ALA A 60 25.95 27.89 4.24
C ALA A 60 26.08 26.82 3.15
N TYR A 61 27.27 26.65 2.55
CA TYR A 61 27.52 25.61 1.55
C TYR A 61 27.33 24.19 2.12
N LEU A 62 27.86 23.93 3.31
CA LEU A 62 27.74 22.63 3.99
C LEU A 62 26.29 22.35 4.42
N ALA A 63 25.51 23.38 4.75
CA ALA A 63 24.08 23.26 5.05
C ALA A 63 23.25 22.88 3.81
N PHE A 64 23.50 23.50 2.65
CA PHE A 64 22.88 23.08 1.39
C PHE A 64 23.25 21.64 1.03
N TRP A 65 24.51 21.23 1.22
CA TRP A 65 24.92 19.84 0.99
C TRP A 65 24.23 18.86 1.94
N LYS A 66 24.09 19.21 3.22
CA LYS A 66 23.34 18.41 4.19
C LYS A 66 21.85 18.27 3.84
N ALA A 67 21.28 19.26 3.15
CA ALA A 67 19.93 19.22 2.60
C ALA A 67 19.84 18.56 1.20
N GLU A 68 20.98 18.13 0.62
CA GLU A 68 21.11 17.67 -0.77
C GLU A 68 20.63 18.68 -1.83
N ASP A 69 20.68 19.98 -1.51
CA ASP A 69 20.33 21.09 -2.42
C ASP A 69 21.53 21.44 -3.32
N TYR A 70 21.79 20.57 -4.28
CA TYR A 70 22.89 20.73 -5.24
C TYR A 70 22.79 22.00 -6.11
N PRO A 71 21.61 22.48 -6.56
CA PRO A 71 21.50 23.77 -7.25
C PRO A 71 21.96 24.95 -6.38
N SER A 72 21.55 25.01 -5.10
CA SER A 72 22.03 26.06 -4.19
C SER A 72 23.53 25.95 -3.93
N MET A 73 24.07 24.74 -3.73
CA MET A 73 25.53 24.52 -3.65
C MET A 73 26.25 25.03 -4.90
N TYR A 74 25.73 24.73 -6.10
CA TYR A 74 26.33 25.12 -7.37
C TYR A 74 26.28 26.64 -7.60
N SER A 75 25.25 27.33 -7.11
CA SER A 75 25.23 28.80 -7.13
C SER A 75 26.43 29.43 -6.41
N MET A 76 26.95 28.76 -5.37
CA MET A 76 28.05 29.21 -4.52
C MET A 76 29.45 28.80 -5.02
N VAL A 77 29.59 28.03 -6.11
CA VAL A 77 30.93 27.65 -6.60
C VAL A 77 31.58 28.75 -7.44
N SER A 78 32.92 28.79 -7.48
CA SER A 78 33.70 29.82 -8.19
C SER A 78 33.45 29.81 -9.70
N ARG A 79 33.72 30.93 -10.39
CA ARG A 79 33.71 30.98 -11.87
C ARG A 79 34.58 29.87 -12.48
N LEU A 80 35.79 29.66 -11.94
CA LEU A 80 36.70 28.59 -12.37
C LEU A 80 36.08 27.19 -12.23
N THR A 81 35.27 26.95 -11.20
CA THR A 81 34.53 25.68 -11.06
C THR A 81 33.45 25.54 -12.12
N ARG A 82 32.67 26.61 -12.38
CA ARG A 82 31.61 26.63 -13.39
C ARG A 82 32.13 26.48 -14.83
N ASP A 83 33.35 26.94 -15.09
CA ASP A 83 34.06 26.74 -16.36
C ASP A 83 34.54 25.27 -16.55
N ALA A 84 34.69 24.52 -15.45
CA ALA A 84 35.21 23.14 -15.44
C ALA A 84 34.11 22.07 -15.32
N PHE A 85 33.00 22.38 -14.66
CA PHE A 85 31.86 21.50 -14.44
C PHE A 85 30.56 22.30 -14.55
N ASP A 86 29.62 21.81 -15.37
CA ASP A 86 28.24 22.30 -15.36
C ASP A 86 27.47 21.77 -14.14
N GLU A 87 26.28 22.33 -13.91
CA GLU A 87 25.40 22.00 -12.78
C GLU A 87 24.98 20.52 -12.79
N GLU A 88 24.74 19.95 -13.97
CA GLU A 88 24.37 18.55 -14.15
C GLU A 88 25.51 17.62 -13.74
N THR A 89 26.74 17.89 -14.21
CA THR A 89 27.94 17.12 -13.86
C THR A 89 28.29 17.26 -12.38
N PHE A 90 28.17 18.46 -11.81
CA PHE A 90 28.36 18.72 -10.39
C PHE A 90 27.37 17.93 -9.53
N THR A 91 26.07 18.03 -9.86
CA THR A 91 24.98 17.33 -9.17
C THR A 91 25.17 15.82 -9.27
N LYS A 92 25.42 15.30 -10.47
CA LYS A 92 25.66 13.88 -10.71
C LYS A 92 26.84 13.34 -9.90
N LYS A 93 27.94 14.08 -9.77
CA LYS A 93 29.10 13.63 -8.97
C LYS A 93 28.77 13.49 -7.47
N HIS A 94 27.93 14.36 -6.91
CA HIS A 94 27.47 14.20 -5.52
C HIS A 94 26.46 13.05 -5.38
N LEU A 95 25.52 12.91 -6.31
CA LEU A 95 24.56 11.80 -6.33
C LEU A 95 25.22 10.42 -6.47
N ASP A 96 26.15 10.27 -7.41
CA ASP A 96 26.91 9.03 -7.63
C ASP A 96 27.73 8.67 -6.38
N ALA A 97 28.33 9.67 -5.72
CA ALA A 97 29.07 9.44 -4.47
C ALA A 97 28.16 9.07 -3.30
N ALA A 98 27.02 9.74 -3.14
CA ALA A 98 26.03 9.41 -2.11
C ALA A 98 25.44 8.01 -2.31
N ILE A 99 25.22 7.59 -3.56
CA ILE A 99 24.84 6.22 -3.92
C ILE A 99 25.95 5.22 -3.55
N ALA A 100 27.19 5.47 -3.97
CA ALA A 100 28.31 4.56 -3.72
C ALA A 100 28.72 4.47 -2.24
N LEU A 101 28.46 5.52 -1.45
CA LEU A 101 28.58 5.49 0.00
C LEU A 101 27.39 4.82 0.70
N THR A 102 26.31 4.45 -0.02
CA THR A 102 25.02 4.04 0.59
C THR A 102 24.49 5.06 1.60
N MET A 103 24.67 6.35 1.29
CA MET A 103 24.47 7.46 2.22
C MET A 103 23.01 7.59 2.66
N LYS A 104 22.81 7.56 3.98
CA LYS A 104 21.52 7.82 4.64
C LYS A 104 21.38 9.27 5.06
N SER A 105 22.45 9.84 5.62
CA SER A 105 22.57 11.26 5.97
C SER A 105 24.03 11.66 6.04
N LEU A 106 24.30 12.97 6.02
CA LEU A 106 25.62 13.53 6.28
C LEU A 106 25.57 14.61 7.36
N ASP A 107 26.62 14.65 8.17
CA ASP A 107 26.86 15.65 9.21
C ASP A 107 28.24 16.27 9.01
N THR A 108 28.35 17.57 9.28
CA THR A 108 29.57 18.34 9.04
C THR A 108 29.88 19.25 10.22
N ALA A 109 31.17 19.49 10.47
CA ALA A 109 31.64 20.42 11.48
C ALA A 109 32.91 21.12 11.00
N ILE A 110 32.94 22.46 11.02
CA ILE A 110 34.16 23.21 10.71
C ILE A 110 35.14 23.03 11.87
N LEU A 111 36.39 22.69 11.53
CA LEU A 111 37.47 22.45 12.49
C LEU A 111 38.38 23.68 12.62
N SER A 112 38.67 24.33 11.49
CA SER A 112 39.54 25.51 11.41
C SER A 112 39.45 26.17 10.03
N TYR A 113 39.84 27.43 9.92
CA TYR A 113 40.06 28.09 8.63
C TYR A 113 41.35 28.92 8.62
N LEU A 114 41.89 29.12 7.41
CA LEU A 114 43.03 29.99 7.13
C LEU A 114 42.60 31.02 6.08
N LEU A 115 42.67 32.30 6.44
CA LEU A 115 42.30 33.43 5.59
C LEU A 115 43.54 34.12 4.98
N LYS A 116 43.43 34.48 3.69
CA LYS A 116 44.32 35.37 2.93
C LYS A 116 43.45 36.45 2.24
N PRO A 117 44.03 37.53 1.67
CA PRO A 117 43.24 38.66 1.16
C PRO A 117 42.18 38.32 0.10
N ASP A 118 42.41 37.30 -0.72
CA ASP A 118 41.60 36.89 -1.87
C ASP A 118 41.16 35.41 -1.83
N THR A 119 41.66 34.66 -0.86
CA THR A 119 41.55 33.20 -0.79
C THR A 119 41.41 32.73 0.66
N ALA A 120 40.65 31.67 0.89
CA ALA A 120 40.57 31.02 2.20
C ALA A 120 40.58 29.49 2.05
N GLN A 121 41.01 28.80 3.12
CA GLN A 121 40.96 27.34 3.22
C GLN A 121 40.24 26.97 4.50
N VAL A 122 39.21 26.11 4.41
CA VAL A 122 38.41 25.66 5.53
C VAL A 122 38.59 24.15 5.68
N ASN A 123 39.12 23.73 6.82
CA ASN A 123 39.19 22.32 7.19
C ASN A 123 37.90 21.97 7.93
N TYR A 124 37.21 20.92 7.49
CA TYR A 124 35.96 20.46 8.10
C TYR A 124 35.96 18.95 8.25
N HIS A 125 35.35 18.46 9.32
CA HIS A 125 34.99 17.06 9.47
C HIS A 125 33.71 16.80 8.70
N ILE A 126 33.63 15.67 8.02
CA ILE A 126 32.40 15.13 7.47
C ILE A 126 32.19 13.70 7.96
N THR A 127 30.98 13.44 8.46
CA THR A 127 30.46 12.14 8.85
C THR A 127 29.39 11.74 7.86
N TYR A 128 29.55 10.59 7.21
CA TYR A 128 28.49 9.92 6.47
C TYR A 128 27.92 8.80 7.33
N GLU A 129 26.63 8.90 7.63
CA GLU A 129 25.85 7.75 8.09
C GLU A 129 25.35 7.00 6.87
N THR A 130 25.52 5.68 6.84
CA THR A 130 25.23 4.86 5.65
C THR A 130 24.36 3.67 6.00
N ASN A 131 23.63 3.15 4.99
CA ASN A 131 22.76 2.00 5.16
C ASN A 131 23.54 0.68 5.30
N LEU A 132 24.69 0.54 4.62
CA LEU A 132 25.43 -0.73 4.56
C LEU A 132 26.88 -0.66 5.09
N LEU A 133 27.60 0.44 4.85
CA LEU A 133 29.04 0.54 5.15
C LEU A 133 29.36 0.93 6.61
N GLY A 134 28.34 1.20 7.42
CA GLY A 134 28.49 1.83 8.73
C GLY A 134 28.86 3.31 8.61
N LYS A 135 29.42 3.88 9.67
CA LYS A 135 29.81 5.30 9.70
C LYS A 135 31.16 5.53 9.00
N ILE A 136 31.23 6.50 8.10
CA ILE A 136 32.46 6.88 7.37
C ILE A 136 32.81 8.34 7.70
N GLU A 137 34.03 8.58 8.17
CA GLU A 137 34.50 9.92 8.57
C GLU A 137 35.72 10.37 7.77
N ARG A 138 35.78 11.65 7.39
CA ARG A 138 36.91 12.28 6.69
C ARG A 138 37.09 13.73 7.13
N GLU A 139 38.31 14.24 6.98
CA GLU A 139 38.66 15.65 7.20
C GLU A 139 39.13 16.31 5.87
N PRO A 140 38.21 16.57 4.91
CA PRO A 140 38.52 17.29 3.68
C PRO A 140 38.83 18.78 3.91
N VAL A 141 39.32 19.42 2.84
CA VAL A 141 39.63 20.85 2.79
C VAL A 141 38.80 21.51 1.69
N MET A 142 38.04 22.54 2.06
CA MET A 142 37.32 23.43 1.14
C MET A 142 38.21 24.63 0.82
N ASN A 143 38.47 24.87 -0.47
CA ASN A 143 39.11 26.11 -0.91
C ASN A 143 38.03 27.13 -1.29
N LEU A 144 38.22 28.39 -0.88
CA LEU A 144 37.36 29.51 -1.18
C LEU A 144 38.15 30.61 -1.89
N ILE A 145 37.52 31.28 -2.85
CA ILE A 145 38.05 32.44 -3.57
C ILE A 145 37.06 33.60 -3.47
N LEU A 146 37.56 34.82 -3.31
CA LEU A 146 36.75 36.03 -3.20
C LEU A 146 36.46 36.59 -4.60
N GLU A 147 35.23 36.41 -5.08
CA GLU A 147 34.75 36.92 -6.37
C GLU A 147 33.63 37.95 -6.13
N ASP A 148 33.76 39.15 -6.71
CA ASP A 148 32.78 40.25 -6.60
C ASP A 148 32.36 40.61 -5.14
N GLY A 149 33.27 40.43 -4.18
CA GLY A 149 33.02 40.67 -2.75
C GLY A 149 32.29 39.55 -2.02
N THR A 150 32.14 38.37 -2.63
CA THR A 150 31.51 37.18 -2.02
C THR A 150 32.44 35.96 -2.10
N TRP A 151 32.52 35.17 -1.02
CA TRP A 151 33.27 33.92 -1.02
C TRP A 151 32.57 32.86 -1.87
N HIS A 152 33.31 32.25 -2.79
CA HIS A 152 32.85 31.18 -3.65
C HIS A 152 33.73 29.93 -3.50
N VAL A 153 33.12 28.75 -3.54
CA VAL A 153 33.80 27.45 -3.38
C VAL A 153 34.56 27.08 -4.64
N GLN A 154 35.88 26.94 -4.54
CA GLN A 154 36.70 26.32 -5.59
C GLN A 154 36.63 24.79 -5.44
N TRP A 155 35.58 24.21 -6.02
CA TRP A 155 35.23 22.81 -5.81
C TRP A 155 36.11 21.82 -6.59
N GLU A 156 36.45 20.71 -5.94
CA GLU A 156 37.01 19.50 -6.56
C GLU A 156 36.38 18.25 -5.94
N GLY A 157 36.45 17.10 -6.62
CA GLY A 157 35.95 15.82 -6.08
C GLY A 157 36.54 15.44 -4.72
N GLY A 158 37.75 15.93 -4.42
CA GLY A 158 38.42 15.83 -3.12
C GLY A 158 37.65 16.40 -1.92
N MET A 159 36.65 17.26 -2.15
CA MET A 159 35.75 17.78 -1.11
C MET A 159 34.65 16.78 -0.73
N ILE A 160 34.27 15.87 -1.64
CA ILE A 160 33.36 14.77 -1.34
C ILE A 160 34.12 13.73 -0.49
N LEU A 161 35.21 13.21 -1.03
CA LEU A 161 36.13 12.32 -0.30
C LEU A 161 37.56 12.67 -0.74
N PRO A 162 38.54 12.74 0.18
CA PRO A 162 39.94 12.98 -0.18
C PRO A 162 40.48 12.01 -1.25
N GLU A 163 39.97 10.78 -1.28
CA GLU A 163 40.29 9.74 -2.26
C GLU A 163 39.85 10.06 -3.70
N LEU A 164 38.93 11.02 -3.89
CA LEU A 164 38.41 11.47 -5.20
C LEU A 164 39.22 12.63 -5.82
N LYS A 165 40.32 13.05 -5.19
CA LYS A 165 41.27 14.00 -5.80
C LYS A 165 41.89 13.42 -7.07
N GLY A 166 42.27 14.31 -7.99
CA GLY A 166 42.88 13.93 -9.27
C GLY A 166 41.91 13.34 -10.31
N GLY A 167 40.59 13.38 -10.06
CA GLY A 167 39.57 12.87 -10.97
C GLY A 167 39.21 11.40 -10.79
N ASN A 168 39.65 10.78 -9.69
CA ASN A 168 39.22 9.44 -9.31
C ASN A 168 37.68 9.37 -9.13
N VAL A 169 37.12 8.17 -9.26
CA VAL A 169 35.68 7.90 -9.14
C VAL A 169 35.40 6.72 -8.20
N LEU A 170 34.23 6.71 -7.57
CA LEU A 170 33.74 5.52 -6.88
C LEU A 170 33.13 4.53 -7.89
N ALA A 171 33.36 3.24 -7.66
CA ALA A 171 32.76 2.14 -8.40
C ALA A 171 32.26 1.07 -7.43
N ILE A 172 31.10 0.48 -7.72
CA ILE A 172 30.42 -0.48 -6.84
C ILE A 172 30.30 -1.80 -7.58
N ASP A 173 30.78 -2.88 -6.98
CA ASP A 173 30.46 -4.25 -7.42
C ASP A 173 29.38 -4.82 -6.46
N TYR A 174 28.21 -5.12 -7.00
CA TYR A 174 27.05 -5.62 -6.25
C TYR A 174 27.05 -7.15 -6.11
N THR A 175 26.34 -7.68 -5.11
CA THR A 175 26.09 -9.11 -4.91
C THR A 175 24.68 -9.30 -4.36
N THR A 176 23.73 -9.53 -5.26
CA THR A 176 22.30 -9.69 -4.97
C THR A 176 21.99 -11.11 -4.47
N PRO A 177 21.31 -11.29 -3.32
CA PRO A 177 20.82 -12.59 -2.87
C PRO A 177 19.68 -13.12 -3.76
N THR A 178 19.41 -14.43 -3.73
CA THR A 178 18.17 -14.98 -4.31
C THR A 178 16.97 -14.52 -3.48
N ARG A 179 15.91 -14.01 -4.10
CA ARG A 179 14.69 -13.59 -3.39
C ARG A 179 14.00 -14.79 -2.71
N GLY A 180 13.66 -14.65 -1.44
CA GLY A 180 12.96 -15.66 -0.63
C GLY A 180 11.53 -15.91 -1.11
N ASN A 181 10.98 -17.09 -0.84
CA ASN A 181 9.65 -17.49 -1.34
C ASN A 181 8.53 -17.06 -0.36
N ILE A 182 7.28 -17.09 -0.84
CA ILE A 182 6.08 -16.89 -0.01
C ILE A 182 5.25 -18.18 -0.05
N TYR A 183 4.96 -18.73 1.12
CA TYR A 183 4.22 -19.98 1.32
C TYR A 183 2.89 -19.74 2.05
N ALA A 184 1.95 -20.64 1.83
CA ALA A 184 0.71 -20.75 2.59
C ALA A 184 0.94 -21.42 3.95
N ALA A 185 -0.09 -21.44 4.81
CA ALA A 185 -0.04 -22.08 6.12
C ALA A 185 0.19 -23.61 6.07
N ASN A 186 -0.04 -24.23 4.91
CA ASN A 186 0.17 -25.64 4.62
C ASN A 186 1.44 -25.91 3.78
N ASP A 187 2.43 -24.99 3.82
CA ASP A 187 3.67 -25.00 3.04
C ASP A 187 3.50 -25.00 1.50
N TYR A 188 2.28 -24.77 0.99
CA TYR A 188 2.05 -24.63 -0.45
C TYR A 188 2.69 -23.35 -0.99
N PRO A 189 3.46 -23.38 -2.09
CA PRO A 189 4.10 -22.18 -2.64
C PRO A 189 3.05 -21.24 -3.26
N LEU A 190 2.87 -20.08 -2.64
CA LEU A 190 2.03 -18.99 -3.18
C LEU A 190 2.81 -18.18 -4.22
N VAL A 191 4.07 -17.86 -3.89
CA VAL A 191 5.02 -17.20 -4.79
C VAL A 191 6.39 -17.81 -4.64
N ALA A 192 7.05 -18.12 -5.75
CA ALA A 192 8.41 -18.63 -5.74
C ALA A 192 9.24 -18.08 -6.91
N GLN A 193 10.57 -18.11 -6.77
CA GLN A 193 11.46 -18.01 -7.92
C GLN A 193 11.46 -19.36 -8.66
N ALA A 194 10.54 -19.52 -9.62
CA ALA A 194 10.25 -20.80 -10.26
C ALA A 194 10.76 -20.86 -11.71
N GLU A 195 10.95 -22.09 -12.22
CA GLU A 195 10.92 -22.32 -13.66
C GLU A 195 9.45 -22.35 -14.12
N ALA A 196 9.14 -21.57 -15.14
CA ALA A 196 7.83 -21.47 -15.75
C ALA A 196 7.97 -21.51 -17.28
N ILE A 197 6.86 -21.79 -17.95
CA ILE A 197 6.79 -21.97 -19.40
C ILE A 197 5.92 -20.86 -19.99
N ALA A 198 6.52 -20.08 -20.89
CA ALA A 198 5.81 -19.13 -21.72
C ALA A 198 5.14 -19.90 -22.85
N ILE A 199 3.83 -19.74 -22.98
CA ILE A 199 3.06 -20.34 -24.07
C ILE A 199 2.81 -19.29 -25.13
N SER A 200 3.23 -19.58 -26.36
CA SER A 200 3.00 -18.74 -27.53
C SER A 200 2.37 -19.53 -28.68
N VAL A 201 1.64 -18.86 -29.57
CA VAL A 201 1.08 -19.43 -30.80
C VAL A 201 1.72 -18.76 -32.01
N VAL A 202 2.18 -19.56 -32.98
CA VAL A 202 2.63 -19.08 -34.29
C VAL A 202 1.46 -19.16 -35.27
N ALA A 203 0.93 -18.01 -35.69
CA ALA A 203 -0.35 -17.91 -36.40
C ALA A 203 -0.42 -18.79 -37.66
N GLY A 204 0.64 -18.82 -38.47
CA GLY A 204 0.71 -19.60 -39.72
C GLY A 204 0.83 -21.12 -39.55
N LYS A 205 0.91 -21.60 -38.31
CA LYS A 205 0.98 -23.04 -37.97
C LYS A 205 -0.29 -23.55 -37.28
N VAL A 206 -1.28 -22.70 -37.05
CA VAL A 206 -2.58 -23.10 -36.49
C VAL A 206 -3.30 -23.98 -37.52
N ASP A 207 -3.66 -25.19 -37.10
CA ASP A 207 -4.46 -26.11 -37.90
C ASP A 207 -5.96 -25.84 -37.66
N PRO A 208 -6.74 -25.40 -38.66
CA PRO A 208 -8.17 -25.12 -38.50
C PRO A 208 -9.00 -26.31 -38.02
N ALA A 209 -8.53 -27.55 -38.21
CA ALA A 209 -9.22 -28.74 -37.73
C ALA A 209 -9.09 -28.97 -36.22
N THR A 210 -8.09 -28.37 -35.57
CA THR A 210 -7.78 -28.56 -34.14
C THR A 210 -7.69 -27.25 -33.35
N GLU A 211 -7.93 -26.11 -34.00
CA GLU A 211 -7.90 -24.77 -33.40
C GLU A 211 -8.82 -24.65 -32.17
N GLY A 212 -10.04 -25.19 -32.23
CA GLY A 212 -11.00 -25.12 -31.12
C GLY A 212 -10.42 -25.73 -29.84
N ASP A 213 -10.02 -27.01 -29.88
CA ASP A 213 -9.45 -27.72 -28.75
C ASP A 213 -8.16 -27.06 -28.22
N MET A 214 -7.32 -26.55 -29.14
CA MET A 214 -6.12 -25.79 -28.78
C MET A 214 -6.49 -24.53 -27.99
N VAL A 215 -7.45 -23.74 -28.49
CA VAL A 215 -7.90 -22.49 -27.85
C VAL A 215 -8.51 -22.77 -26.49
N SER A 216 -9.40 -23.77 -26.36
CA SER A 216 -10.01 -24.13 -25.07
C SER A 216 -8.97 -24.59 -24.04
N LEU A 217 -7.96 -25.36 -24.47
CA LEU A 217 -6.84 -25.77 -23.61
C LEU A 217 -6.03 -24.56 -23.14
N LEU A 218 -5.64 -23.68 -24.06
CA LEU A 218 -4.82 -22.50 -23.76
C LEU A 218 -5.57 -21.48 -22.88
N ALA A 219 -6.87 -21.29 -23.13
CA ALA A 219 -7.75 -20.43 -22.33
C ALA A 219 -7.79 -20.91 -20.87
N ASN A 220 -8.09 -22.19 -20.66
CA ASN A 220 -8.12 -22.83 -19.35
C ASN A 220 -6.75 -22.77 -18.63
N LEU A 221 -5.66 -23.05 -19.35
CA LEU A 221 -4.31 -23.04 -18.77
C LEU A 221 -3.80 -21.63 -18.39
N THR A 222 -4.30 -20.57 -19.04
CA THR A 222 -3.82 -19.20 -18.84
C THR A 222 -4.83 -18.28 -18.15
N GLY A 223 -5.96 -18.82 -17.67
CA GLY A 223 -7.00 -18.05 -16.99
C GLY A 223 -7.72 -17.03 -17.89
N GLN A 224 -7.73 -17.26 -19.21
CA GLN A 224 -8.30 -16.35 -20.22
C GLN A 224 -9.59 -16.89 -20.83
N SER A 225 -10.36 -16.03 -21.48
CA SER A 225 -11.45 -16.48 -22.37
C SER A 225 -10.89 -17.02 -23.69
N GLU A 226 -11.65 -17.89 -24.37
CA GLU A 226 -11.28 -18.37 -25.71
C GLU A 226 -11.12 -17.23 -26.71
N GLU A 227 -11.95 -16.19 -26.61
CA GLU A 227 -11.86 -15.00 -27.46
C GLU A 227 -10.53 -14.26 -27.21
N GLN A 228 -10.17 -14.02 -25.94
CA GLN A 228 -8.89 -13.40 -25.56
C GLN A 228 -7.68 -14.20 -26.09
N VAL A 229 -7.78 -15.52 -26.21
CA VAL A 229 -6.73 -16.35 -26.82
C VAL A 229 -6.72 -16.19 -28.35
N ARG A 230 -7.89 -16.26 -29.02
CA ARG A 230 -7.99 -16.16 -30.50
C ARG A 230 -7.51 -14.82 -31.03
N VAL A 231 -7.93 -13.70 -30.43
CA VAL A 231 -7.62 -12.35 -30.94
C VAL A 231 -6.12 -12.05 -30.98
N ARG A 232 -5.32 -12.73 -30.14
CA ARG A 232 -3.85 -12.57 -30.08
C ARG A 232 -3.13 -13.00 -31.35
N TYR A 233 -3.58 -14.09 -31.98
CA TYR A 233 -2.88 -14.65 -33.15
C TYR A 233 -3.66 -14.49 -34.47
N ILE A 234 -4.99 -14.35 -34.44
CA ILE A 234 -5.81 -14.31 -35.67
C ILE A 234 -5.49 -13.11 -36.60
N TYR A 235 -4.98 -12.01 -36.05
CA TYR A 235 -4.56 -10.82 -36.80
C TYR A 235 -3.03 -10.71 -36.98
N ALA A 236 -2.27 -11.68 -36.49
CA ALA A 236 -0.81 -11.67 -36.57
C ALA A 236 -0.30 -12.16 -37.94
N GLN A 237 0.92 -11.74 -38.31
CA GLN A 237 1.56 -12.28 -39.51
C GLN A 237 1.87 -13.78 -39.33
N PRO A 238 1.86 -14.60 -40.40
CA PRO A 238 1.98 -16.06 -40.28
C PRO A 238 3.21 -16.56 -39.49
N GLU A 239 4.36 -15.90 -39.64
CA GLU A 239 5.61 -16.26 -38.95
C GLU A 239 5.74 -15.62 -37.55
N TRP A 240 4.79 -14.78 -37.12
CA TRP A 240 4.88 -14.12 -35.83
C TRP A 240 4.43 -15.06 -34.70
N LYS A 241 5.34 -15.26 -33.75
CA LYS A 241 5.09 -15.89 -32.46
C LYS A 241 4.36 -14.89 -31.56
N GLN A 242 3.11 -15.19 -31.24
CA GLN A 242 2.25 -14.36 -30.39
C GLN A 242 2.15 -14.95 -28.98
N PRO A 243 2.47 -14.18 -27.93
CA PRO A 243 2.37 -14.66 -26.56
C PRO A 243 0.92 -14.78 -26.10
N ILE A 244 0.60 -15.92 -25.50
CA ILE A 244 -0.72 -16.21 -24.95
C ILE A 244 -0.73 -15.99 -23.44
N GLY A 245 0.21 -16.60 -22.71
CA GLY A 245 0.33 -16.48 -21.26
C GLY A 245 1.39 -17.43 -20.70
N ASP A 246 1.50 -17.47 -19.38
CA ASP A 246 2.56 -18.19 -18.66
C ASP A 246 1.97 -19.24 -17.70
N VAL A 247 2.60 -20.40 -17.58
CA VAL A 247 2.21 -21.48 -16.65
C VAL A 247 3.41 -22.00 -15.85
N SER A 248 3.18 -22.54 -14.66
CA SER A 248 4.24 -23.23 -13.90
C SER A 248 4.80 -24.42 -14.69
N LEU A 249 6.07 -24.76 -14.48
CA LEU A 249 6.68 -25.94 -15.10
C LEU A 249 5.93 -27.24 -14.77
N GLU A 250 5.38 -27.38 -13.55
CA GLU A 250 4.59 -28.56 -13.17
C GLU A 250 3.29 -28.66 -13.98
N THR A 251 2.56 -27.54 -14.13
CA THR A 251 1.35 -27.47 -14.94
C THR A 251 1.67 -27.77 -16.41
N ALA A 252 2.72 -27.15 -16.97
CA ALA A 252 3.16 -27.45 -18.32
C ALA A 252 3.51 -28.94 -18.52
N GLN A 253 4.21 -29.55 -17.56
CA GLN A 253 4.55 -30.98 -17.61
C GLN A 253 3.30 -31.87 -17.61
N ARG A 254 2.27 -31.53 -16.81
CA ARG A 254 0.99 -32.26 -16.74
C ARG A 254 0.25 -32.26 -18.09
N TYR A 255 0.35 -31.17 -18.85
CA TYR A 255 -0.31 -31.00 -20.16
C TYR A 255 0.65 -31.11 -21.36
N MET A 256 1.90 -31.51 -21.14
CA MET A 256 2.97 -31.44 -22.15
C MET A 256 2.65 -32.21 -23.44
N SER A 257 2.04 -33.39 -23.33
CA SER A 257 1.64 -34.21 -24.48
C SER A 257 0.56 -33.56 -25.33
N GLN A 258 -0.35 -32.79 -24.72
CA GLN A 258 -1.38 -32.03 -25.44
C GLN A 258 -0.78 -30.76 -26.04
N LEU A 259 -0.05 -29.97 -25.25
CA LEU A 259 0.60 -28.73 -25.70
C LEU A 259 1.52 -28.97 -26.90
N THR A 260 2.35 -30.03 -26.86
CA THR A 260 3.26 -30.39 -27.97
C THR A 260 2.56 -31.08 -29.15
N SER A 261 1.28 -31.46 -29.03
CA SER A 261 0.52 -32.03 -30.15
C SER A 261 0.07 -30.99 -31.17
N TYR A 262 -0.04 -29.71 -30.76
CA TYR A 262 -0.44 -28.60 -31.63
C TYR A 262 0.81 -27.93 -32.24
N PRO A 263 1.05 -28.02 -33.57
CA PRO A 263 2.29 -27.50 -34.19
C PRO A 263 2.48 -25.98 -34.10
N ALA A 264 1.41 -25.25 -33.75
CA ALA A 264 1.42 -23.81 -33.54
C ALA A 264 1.95 -23.40 -32.16
N VAL A 265 1.87 -24.29 -31.18
CA VAL A 265 2.21 -24.00 -29.77
C VAL A 265 3.73 -24.08 -29.59
N ILE A 266 4.31 -22.98 -29.11
CA ILE A 266 5.72 -22.86 -28.75
C ILE A 266 5.80 -22.66 -27.24
N LEU A 267 6.71 -23.40 -26.62
CA LEU A 267 6.95 -23.42 -25.18
C LEU A 267 8.38 -22.97 -24.90
N ASP A 268 8.58 -21.91 -24.11
CA ASP A 268 9.90 -21.43 -23.72
C ASP A 268 10.05 -21.43 -22.19
N THR A 269 11.10 -22.08 -21.69
CA THR A 269 11.38 -22.09 -20.25
C THR A 269 12.12 -20.82 -19.82
N PHE A 270 11.64 -20.19 -18.75
CA PHE A 270 12.26 -19.03 -18.12
C PHE A 270 12.26 -19.17 -16.60
N LYS A 271 12.98 -18.27 -15.90
CA LYS A 271 12.93 -18.13 -14.43
C LYS A 271 12.40 -16.77 -14.04
N ALA A 272 11.39 -16.73 -13.20
CA ALA A 272 10.70 -15.51 -12.80
C ALA A 272 10.14 -15.60 -11.38
N ARG A 273 9.65 -14.46 -10.88
CA ARG A 273 8.77 -14.43 -9.71
C ARG A 273 7.38 -14.88 -10.15
N TYR A 274 7.04 -16.13 -9.89
CA TYR A 274 5.80 -16.75 -10.37
C TYR A 274 4.77 -16.88 -9.23
N TYR A 275 3.53 -16.49 -9.52
CA TYR A 275 2.40 -16.52 -8.58
C TYR A 275 1.49 -17.70 -8.96
N THR A 276 1.38 -18.67 -8.06
CA THR A 276 0.74 -19.96 -8.34
C THR A 276 -0.78 -19.80 -8.51
N ASP A 277 -1.40 -20.66 -9.34
CA ASP A 277 -2.85 -20.78 -9.53
C ASP A 277 -3.59 -19.48 -9.93
N HIS A 278 -2.93 -18.64 -10.72
CA HIS A 278 -3.39 -17.30 -11.15
C HIS A 278 -3.56 -16.30 -9.99
N GLY A 279 -2.80 -16.48 -8.92
CA GLY A 279 -2.85 -15.61 -7.74
C GLY A 279 -3.83 -16.11 -6.67
N ILE A 280 -3.28 -16.77 -5.66
CA ILE A 280 -3.97 -17.03 -4.39
C ILE A 280 -3.74 -15.82 -3.46
N ALA A 281 -4.83 -15.23 -2.99
CA ALA A 281 -4.88 -13.98 -2.21
C ALA A 281 -4.11 -12.79 -2.85
N PRO A 282 -4.36 -12.43 -4.12
CA PRO A 282 -3.51 -11.50 -4.87
C PRO A 282 -3.37 -10.12 -4.22
N HIS A 283 -4.40 -9.61 -3.53
CA HIS A 283 -4.34 -8.35 -2.78
C HIS A 283 -3.53 -8.42 -1.47
N ALA A 284 -3.47 -9.59 -0.85
CA ALA A 284 -2.72 -9.80 0.39
C ALA A 284 -1.26 -10.15 0.08
N ILE A 285 -1.01 -11.00 -0.92
CA ILE A 285 0.34 -11.36 -1.37
C ILE A 285 1.00 -10.21 -2.13
N GLY A 286 0.24 -9.52 -2.99
CA GLY A 286 0.72 -8.45 -3.83
C GLY A 286 1.56 -8.94 -5.00
N TYR A 287 2.43 -8.06 -5.51
CA TYR A 287 3.29 -8.31 -6.66
C TYR A 287 4.59 -7.52 -6.60
N VAL A 288 5.54 -7.85 -7.47
CA VAL A 288 6.79 -7.12 -7.70
C VAL A 288 6.74 -6.32 -9.02
N GLN A 289 7.51 -5.23 -9.10
CA GLN A 289 7.81 -4.53 -10.35
C GLN A 289 9.27 -4.09 -10.35
N SER A 290 9.80 -3.72 -11.52
CA SER A 290 11.09 -3.02 -11.62
C SER A 290 11.08 -1.73 -10.79
N ILE A 291 12.22 -1.38 -10.21
CA ILE A 291 12.40 -0.11 -9.48
C ILE A 291 12.12 1.06 -10.43
N PHE A 292 11.23 1.98 -10.03
CA PHE A 292 10.90 3.13 -10.88
C PHE A 292 12.02 4.19 -10.85
N PRO A 293 12.18 5.01 -11.92
CA PRO A 293 13.22 6.03 -11.99
C PRO A 293 13.27 6.97 -10.78
N GLU A 294 12.11 7.31 -10.22
CA GLU A 294 11.91 8.20 -9.09
C GLU A 294 12.40 7.59 -7.76
N GLU A 295 12.37 6.25 -7.65
CA GLU A 295 12.81 5.50 -6.47
C GLU A 295 14.27 5.02 -6.58
N MET A 296 14.84 5.07 -7.78
CA MET A 296 16.13 4.47 -8.15
C MET A 296 17.28 4.87 -7.21
N GLN A 297 17.32 6.15 -6.80
CA GLN A 297 18.32 6.68 -5.88
C GLN A 297 18.19 6.07 -4.47
N ALA A 298 16.96 5.88 -3.97
CA ALA A 298 16.72 5.31 -2.66
C ALA A 298 17.11 3.83 -2.63
N TYR A 299 16.67 3.03 -3.61
CA TYR A 299 17.03 1.61 -3.71
C TYR A 299 18.53 1.40 -3.89
N ARG A 300 19.20 2.19 -4.73
CA ARG A 300 20.66 2.11 -4.87
C ARG A 300 21.41 2.46 -3.58
N ARG A 301 20.91 3.43 -2.79
CA ARG A 301 21.44 3.71 -1.46
C ARG A 301 21.18 2.60 -0.44
N MET A 302 20.21 1.71 -0.68
CA MET A 302 20.00 0.49 0.11
C MET A 302 20.84 -0.70 -0.38
N GLY A 303 21.61 -0.54 -1.47
CA GLY A 303 22.51 -1.55 -2.02
C GLY A 303 21.97 -2.35 -3.21
N TYR A 304 20.80 -2.00 -3.75
CA TYR A 304 20.28 -2.61 -4.98
C TYR A 304 21.05 -2.12 -6.21
N ALA A 305 21.23 -2.98 -7.22
CA ALA A 305 21.89 -2.61 -8.48
C ALA A 305 21.03 -1.64 -9.33
N GLY A 306 19.70 -1.78 -9.25
CA GLY A 306 18.70 -0.92 -9.88
C GLY A 306 17.99 -1.51 -11.10
N ASP A 307 18.47 -2.62 -11.65
CA ASP A 307 17.78 -3.46 -12.65
C ASP A 307 16.86 -4.52 -12.03
N GLU A 308 16.86 -4.59 -10.69
CA GLU A 308 16.10 -5.54 -9.88
C GLU A 308 14.60 -5.24 -9.83
N LYS A 309 13.83 -6.24 -9.40
CA LYS A 309 12.41 -6.11 -9.07
C LYS A 309 12.20 -6.14 -7.56
N VAL A 310 11.28 -5.29 -7.09
CA VAL A 310 10.98 -5.04 -5.69
C VAL A 310 9.47 -5.13 -5.47
N GLY A 311 9.05 -5.50 -4.26
CA GLY A 311 7.64 -5.57 -3.90
C GLY A 311 6.95 -4.21 -4.01
N LYS A 312 5.73 -4.22 -4.59
CA LYS A 312 4.91 -3.01 -4.80
C LYS A 312 3.59 -3.00 -4.05
N GLN A 313 3.05 -4.16 -3.69
CA GLN A 313 1.85 -4.30 -2.86
C GLN A 313 2.00 -5.51 -1.93
N GLY A 314 1.12 -5.63 -0.94
CA GLY A 314 0.96 -6.83 -0.13
C GLY A 314 2.21 -7.26 0.64
N ILE A 315 2.30 -8.57 0.90
CA ILE A 315 3.44 -9.21 1.57
C ILE A 315 4.72 -9.12 0.73
N GLU A 316 4.65 -9.03 -0.61
CA GLU A 316 5.84 -8.74 -1.42
C GLU A 316 6.48 -7.39 -1.05
N ALA A 317 5.68 -6.34 -0.84
CA ALA A 317 6.18 -5.01 -0.45
C ALA A 317 6.52 -4.92 1.04
N TRP A 318 5.63 -5.36 1.92
CA TRP A 318 5.87 -5.38 3.36
C TRP A 318 7.08 -6.24 3.72
N GLY A 319 7.19 -7.40 3.08
CA GLY A 319 8.23 -8.39 3.33
C GLY A 319 9.55 -8.12 2.62
N GLU A 320 9.72 -7.01 1.90
CA GLU A 320 10.89 -6.73 1.05
C GLU A 320 12.22 -6.91 1.82
N GLU A 321 12.30 -6.47 3.07
CA GLU A 321 13.52 -6.61 3.92
C GLU A 321 13.90 -8.07 4.24
N TYR A 322 12.92 -8.97 4.26
CA TYR A 322 13.13 -10.42 4.46
C TYR A 322 13.35 -11.12 3.13
N LEU A 323 12.52 -10.78 2.13
CA LEU A 323 12.48 -11.44 0.83
C LEU A 323 13.71 -11.12 -0.01
N SER A 324 14.24 -9.89 0.00
CA SER A 324 15.48 -9.56 -0.74
C SER A 324 16.75 -10.00 0.00
N GLY A 325 16.69 -10.13 1.33
CA GLY A 325 17.85 -10.38 2.19
C GLY A 325 18.67 -9.11 2.41
N THR A 326 20.00 -9.22 2.41
CA THR A 326 20.86 -8.02 2.40
C THR A 326 21.83 -8.10 1.25
N HIS A 327 21.83 -7.09 0.38
CA HIS A 327 22.77 -6.98 -0.73
C HIS A 327 24.21 -6.82 -0.23
N GLY A 328 25.11 -7.52 -0.90
CA GLY A 328 26.55 -7.32 -0.72
C GLY A 328 27.04 -6.24 -1.67
N ILE A 329 28.01 -5.43 -1.21
CA ILE A 329 28.66 -4.41 -2.03
C ILE A 329 30.17 -4.40 -1.79
N ASN A 330 30.95 -4.10 -2.82
CA ASN A 330 32.34 -3.71 -2.70
C ASN A 330 32.52 -2.34 -3.35
N VAL A 331 32.98 -1.36 -2.58
CA VAL A 331 33.15 0.01 -3.05
C VAL A 331 34.63 0.28 -3.28
N TYR A 332 34.99 0.58 -4.52
CA TYR A 332 36.36 0.85 -4.96
C TYR A 332 36.52 2.30 -5.37
N VAL A 333 37.72 2.83 -5.16
CA VAL A 333 38.19 4.06 -5.78
C VAL A 333 38.96 3.65 -7.04
N LYS A 334 38.53 4.13 -8.21
CA LYS A 334 39.21 3.92 -9.49
C LYS A 334 39.81 5.23 -10.00
N ASP A 335 40.98 5.14 -10.62
CA ASP A 335 41.61 6.28 -11.29
C ASP A 335 40.96 6.58 -12.66
N PRO A 336 41.29 7.70 -13.33
CA PRO A 336 40.78 8.00 -14.67
C PRO A 336 41.15 6.98 -15.77
N SER A 337 42.07 6.05 -15.51
CA SER A 337 42.39 4.92 -16.41
C SER A 337 41.55 3.66 -16.13
N GLY A 338 40.72 3.70 -15.07
CA GLY A 338 39.88 2.59 -14.62
C GLY A 338 40.57 1.61 -13.67
N GLN A 339 41.82 1.86 -13.27
CA GLN A 339 42.55 0.99 -12.34
C GLN A 339 42.07 1.22 -10.91
N ILE A 340 41.96 0.13 -10.14
CA ILE A 340 41.58 0.19 -8.72
C ILE A 340 42.75 0.75 -7.92
N VAL A 341 42.57 1.93 -7.33
CA VAL A 341 43.52 2.59 -6.43
C VAL A 341 43.42 2.00 -5.03
N THR A 342 42.19 1.83 -4.52
CA THR A 342 41.92 1.24 -3.20
C THR A 342 40.47 0.73 -3.12
N ARG A 343 40.16 -0.07 -2.09
CA ARG A 343 38.79 -0.45 -1.73
C ARG A 343 38.38 0.34 -0.48
N LEU A 344 37.36 1.19 -0.63
CA LEU A 344 36.82 2.05 0.42
C LEU A 344 36.04 1.24 1.46
N GLY A 345 35.32 0.20 1.05
CA GLY A 345 34.55 -0.66 1.95
C GLY A 345 34.04 -1.94 1.29
N THR A 346 33.56 -2.87 2.11
CA THR A 346 33.01 -4.17 1.68
C THR A 346 31.94 -4.63 2.66
N VAL A 347 30.82 -5.12 2.13
CA VAL A 347 29.69 -5.69 2.87
C VAL A 347 29.36 -7.01 2.21
N LYS A 348 29.31 -8.09 3.00
CA LYS A 348 28.89 -9.39 2.49
C LYS A 348 27.38 -9.44 2.41
N SER A 349 26.86 -10.04 1.34
CA SER A 349 25.44 -10.34 1.25
C SER A 349 25.02 -11.30 2.37
N LYS A 350 23.76 -11.20 2.77
CA LYS A 350 23.09 -12.17 3.66
C LYS A 350 21.99 -12.88 2.88
N PRO A 351 21.74 -14.18 3.17
CA PRO A 351 20.61 -14.88 2.57
C PRO A 351 19.29 -14.18 2.90
N SER A 352 18.32 -14.30 1.99
CA SER A 352 16.93 -13.93 2.24
C SER A 352 16.26 -14.90 3.21
N ALA A 353 15.04 -14.57 3.60
CA ALA A 353 14.13 -15.46 4.30
C ALA A 353 12.86 -15.67 3.47
N SER A 354 12.30 -16.87 3.58
CA SER A 354 10.95 -17.16 3.07
C SER A 354 9.90 -16.80 4.11
N ILE A 355 8.78 -16.26 3.65
CA ILE A 355 7.64 -15.90 4.49
C ILE A 355 6.59 -17.02 4.38
N TYR A 356 6.14 -17.52 5.53
CA TYR A 356 5.03 -18.47 5.64
C TYR A 356 3.83 -17.70 6.18
N THR A 357 2.78 -17.65 5.37
CA THR A 357 1.57 -16.90 5.68
C THR A 357 0.59 -17.71 6.53
N THR A 358 -0.43 -17.06 7.06
CA THR A 358 -1.58 -17.71 7.72
C THR A 358 -2.65 -18.17 6.72
N ILE A 359 -2.51 -17.84 5.43
CA ILE A 359 -3.49 -18.16 4.39
C ILE A 359 -3.59 -19.67 4.19
N ASP A 360 -4.81 -20.20 4.31
CA ASP A 360 -5.19 -21.52 3.84
C ASP A 360 -5.39 -21.45 2.32
N SER A 361 -4.42 -21.96 1.57
CA SER A 361 -4.40 -21.85 0.10
C SER A 361 -5.64 -22.45 -0.57
N GLN A 362 -6.19 -23.56 -0.03
CA GLN A 362 -7.37 -24.20 -0.61
C GLN A 362 -8.64 -23.44 -0.25
N LEU A 363 -8.79 -23.00 1.00
CA LEU A 363 -9.94 -22.16 1.40
C LEU A 363 -9.98 -20.88 0.56
N GLN A 364 -8.85 -20.18 0.45
CA GLN A 364 -8.72 -18.97 -0.36
C GLN A 364 -9.06 -19.22 -1.84
N TYR A 365 -8.48 -20.26 -2.46
CA TYR A 365 -8.66 -20.60 -3.87
C TYR A 365 -10.13 -20.83 -4.25
N TRP A 366 -10.87 -21.56 -3.40
CA TRP A 366 -12.29 -21.88 -3.64
C TRP A 366 -13.21 -20.69 -3.30
N LEU A 367 -12.88 -19.90 -2.28
CA LEU A 367 -13.66 -18.70 -1.95
C LEU A 367 -13.50 -17.59 -2.99
N GLN A 368 -12.29 -17.41 -3.57
CA GLN A 368 -12.09 -16.52 -4.71
C GLN A 368 -13.04 -16.87 -5.88
N ARG A 369 -13.09 -18.15 -6.26
CA ARG A 369 -13.97 -18.65 -7.34
C ARG A 369 -15.45 -18.60 -7.01
N SER A 370 -15.81 -18.43 -5.75
CA SER A 370 -17.21 -18.35 -5.31
C SER A 370 -17.85 -16.98 -5.58
N MET A 371 -17.05 -15.94 -5.80
CA MET A 371 -17.55 -14.59 -6.00
C MET A 371 -18.14 -14.38 -7.40
N GLY A 372 -17.74 -15.18 -8.40
CA GLY A 372 -18.07 -14.92 -9.80
C GLY A 372 -17.68 -13.48 -10.19
N ASP A 373 -18.59 -12.78 -10.87
CA ASP A 373 -18.42 -11.37 -11.24
C ASP A 373 -18.89 -10.38 -10.15
N LEU A 374 -19.36 -10.87 -8.99
CA LEU A 374 -19.86 -10.00 -7.92
C LEU A 374 -18.72 -9.23 -7.24
N LYS A 375 -18.92 -7.92 -7.10
CA LYS A 375 -18.00 -7.05 -6.37
C LYS A 375 -18.18 -7.23 -4.86
N GLY A 376 -17.09 -7.32 -4.12
CA GLY A 376 -17.18 -7.52 -2.67
C GLY A 376 -15.94 -8.14 -2.05
N ALA A 377 -16.09 -8.67 -0.84
CA ALA A 377 -15.02 -9.27 -0.07
C ALA A 377 -15.49 -10.34 0.91
N ILE A 378 -14.56 -11.25 1.26
CA ILE A 378 -14.71 -12.25 2.32
C ILE A 378 -13.46 -12.19 3.20
N ALA A 379 -13.63 -11.87 4.47
CA ALA A 379 -12.59 -12.00 5.49
C ALA A 379 -12.89 -13.20 6.38
N VAL A 380 -11.95 -14.14 6.49
CA VAL A 380 -12.03 -15.32 7.37
C VAL A 380 -10.83 -15.30 8.31
N VAL A 381 -11.11 -15.24 9.61
CA VAL A 381 -10.09 -15.16 10.67
C VAL A 381 -10.27 -16.29 11.69
N GLU A 382 -9.18 -16.74 12.28
CA GLU A 382 -9.19 -17.67 13.40
C GLU A 382 -9.65 -16.94 14.67
N ARG A 383 -10.78 -17.40 15.24
CA ARG A 383 -11.57 -16.67 16.26
C ARG A 383 -10.76 -16.32 17.52
N ASP A 384 -9.87 -17.22 17.90
CA ASP A 384 -9.18 -17.19 19.19
C ASP A 384 -7.71 -16.74 19.09
N THR A 385 -7.24 -16.36 17.89
CA THR A 385 -5.83 -15.96 17.67
C THR A 385 -5.63 -14.79 16.70
N GLY A 386 -6.60 -14.49 15.82
CA GLY A 386 -6.50 -13.41 14.83
C GLY A 386 -5.77 -13.79 13.52
N LYS A 387 -5.35 -15.05 13.33
CA LYS A 387 -4.77 -15.48 12.04
C LYS A 387 -5.76 -15.28 10.90
N VAL A 388 -5.35 -14.59 9.83
CA VAL A 388 -6.18 -14.45 8.63
C VAL A 388 -6.05 -15.70 7.77
N LEU A 389 -7.09 -16.53 7.73
CA LEU A 389 -7.10 -17.81 7.00
C LEU A 389 -7.48 -17.62 5.52
N ALA A 390 -8.36 -16.67 5.23
CA ALA A 390 -8.69 -16.24 3.88
C ALA A 390 -9.06 -14.75 3.85
N MET A 391 -8.65 -14.07 2.79
CA MET A 391 -8.91 -12.66 2.51
C MET A 391 -9.18 -12.50 1.01
N VAL A 392 -10.45 -12.58 0.64
CA VAL A 392 -10.92 -12.43 -0.74
C VAL A 392 -11.35 -10.99 -0.96
N SER A 393 -10.91 -10.41 -2.08
CA SER A 393 -11.43 -9.15 -2.65
C SER A 393 -11.74 -9.44 -4.12
N ASN A 394 -12.93 -9.05 -4.58
CA ASN A 394 -13.40 -9.28 -5.94
C ASN A 394 -13.92 -7.99 -6.59
N PRO A 395 -13.60 -7.68 -7.86
CA PRO A 395 -12.89 -8.53 -8.83
C PRO A 395 -11.43 -8.77 -8.46
N GLY A 396 -10.94 -9.99 -8.74
CA GLY A 396 -9.55 -10.37 -8.55
C GLY A 396 -8.64 -9.91 -9.70
N PHE A 397 -7.35 -10.24 -9.60
CA PHE A 397 -6.38 -10.11 -10.69
C PHE A 397 -5.31 -11.20 -10.57
N ASP A 398 -4.72 -11.61 -11.69
CA ASP A 398 -3.54 -12.47 -11.73
C ASP A 398 -2.27 -11.60 -11.53
N PRO A 399 -1.49 -11.76 -10.44
CA PRO A 399 -0.30 -10.94 -10.22
C PRO A 399 0.81 -11.16 -11.25
N ASN A 400 0.80 -12.28 -12.00
CA ASN A 400 1.78 -12.53 -13.06
C ASN A 400 1.73 -11.47 -14.18
N ILE A 401 0.63 -10.70 -14.34
CA ILE A 401 0.54 -9.62 -15.34
C ILE A 401 1.51 -8.45 -15.07
N PHE A 402 2.01 -8.30 -13.84
CA PHE A 402 3.03 -7.32 -13.46
C PHE A 402 4.46 -7.82 -13.74
N GLU A 403 4.59 -9.14 -13.94
CA GLU A 403 5.78 -9.85 -14.38
C GLU A 403 5.50 -10.56 -15.73
N PRO A 404 5.07 -9.86 -16.80
CA PRO A 404 4.60 -10.51 -18.01
C PRO A 404 5.79 -11.10 -18.78
N THR A 405 6.13 -12.35 -18.46
CA THR A 405 7.28 -13.08 -19.02
C THR A 405 7.04 -13.54 -20.45
N SER A 406 5.80 -13.88 -20.77
CA SER A 406 5.27 -13.94 -22.13
C SER A 406 5.25 -12.56 -22.85
N GLY A 407 5.35 -11.44 -22.13
CA GLY A 407 5.34 -10.09 -22.73
C GLY A 407 3.93 -9.53 -23.02
N VAL A 408 2.88 -10.18 -22.50
CA VAL A 408 1.49 -9.73 -22.60
C VAL A 408 1.27 -8.45 -21.77
N ARG A 409 1.24 -7.29 -22.44
CA ARG A 409 1.06 -5.98 -21.77
C ARG A 409 -0.40 -5.52 -21.67
N ASP A 410 -1.27 -5.94 -22.58
CA ASP A 410 -2.64 -5.42 -22.62
C ASP A 410 -3.49 -5.87 -21.43
N GLN A 411 -3.16 -7.01 -20.80
CA GLN A 411 -3.78 -7.45 -19.53
C GLN A 411 -3.50 -6.48 -18.38
N LEU A 412 -2.31 -5.88 -18.33
CA LEU A 412 -1.99 -4.87 -17.32
C LEU A 412 -2.86 -3.62 -17.50
N THR A 413 -3.07 -3.18 -18.75
CA THR A 413 -4.00 -2.07 -19.05
C THR A 413 -5.42 -2.44 -18.63
N ALA A 414 -5.90 -3.63 -19.00
CA ALA A 414 -7.25 -4.09 -18.63
C ALA A 414 -7.48 -4.01 -17.12
N VAL A 415 -6.56 -4.53 -16.31
CA VAL A 415 -6.67 -4.51 -14.84
C VAL A 415 -6.46 -3.11 -14.23
N THR A 416 -5.56 -2.29 -14.78
CA THR A 416 -5.28 -0.94 -14.24
C THR A 416 -6.30 0.13 -14.64
N SER A 417 -7.06 -0.09 -15.73
CA SER A 417 -8.12 0.83 -16.19
C SER A 417 -9.56 0.37 -15.91
N ASP A 418 -9.76 -0.83 -15.34
CA ASP A 418 -11.10 -1.35 -15.05
C ASP A 418 -11.81 -0.48 -13.99
N PRO A 419 -12.99 0.10 -14.30
CA PRO A 419 -13.76 0.92 -13.36
C PRO A 419 -14.25 0.15 -12.12
N ASN A 420 -14.19 -1.18 -12.12
CA ASN A 420 -14.48 -2.02 -10.96
C ASN A 420 -13.29 -2.15 -9.98
N LEU A 421 -12.14 -1.52 -10.27
CA LEU A 421 -10.98 -1.43 -9.37
C LEU A 421 -10.50 -2.81 -8.87
N PRO A 422 -10.08 -3.73 -9.77
CA PRO A 422 -9.62 -5.07 -9.39
C PRO A 422 -8.37 -5.06 -8.50
N LEU A 423 -7.54 -4.01 -8.53
CA LEU A 423 -6.35 -3.87 -7.66
C LEU A 423 -6.68 -3.42 -6.22
N PHE A 424 -7.92 -2.99 -5.96
CA PHE A 424 -8.34 -2.47 -4.66
C PHE A 424 -8.64 -3.61 -3.67
N ASN A 425 -8.03 -3.57 -2.49
CA ASN A 425 -8.27 -4.58 -1.45
C ASN A 425 -9.56 -4.26 -0.66
N ARG A 426 -10.70 -4.75 -1.13
CA ARG A 426 -12.00 -4.56 -0.48
C ARG A 426 -12.11 -5.15 0.92
N ALA A 427 -11.30 -6.15 1.26
CA ALA A 427 -11.36 -6.80 2.57
C ALA A 427 -10.72 -5.95 3.69
N ALA A 428 -9.64 -5.22 3.38
CA ALA A 428 -8.88 -4.42 4.36
C ALA A 428 -8.98 -2.90 4.13
N GLN A 429 -9.10 -2.45 2.89
CA GLN A 429 -9.19 -1.03 2.50
C GLN A 429 -10.61 -0.63 2.08
N GLY A 430 -11.45 -1.57 1.64
CA GLY A 430 -12.87 -1.30 1.42
C GLY A 430 -13.54 -0.95 2.75
N VAL A 431 -14.14 0.24 2.84
CA VAL A 431 -14.88 0.73 4.01
C VAL A 431 -16.29 1.07 3.58
N TYR A 432 -17.28 0.52 4.30
CA TYR A 432 -18.69 0.55 3.89
C TYR A 432 -19.58 0.71 5.12
N PRO A 433 -20.82 1.22 4.98
CA PRO A 433 -21.81 1.10 6.03
C PRO A 433 -22.02 -0.39 6.36
N PRO A 434 -21.81 -0.84 7.62
CA PRO A 434 -21.98 -2.24 8.01
C PRO A 434 -23.46 -2.66 8.06
N GLY A 435 -24.39 -1.71 8.03
CA GLY A 435 -25.83 -1.95 8.13
C GLY A 435 -26.20 -2.80 9.35
N SER A 436 -27.23 -3.63 9.19
CA SER A 436 -27.81 -4.41 10.29
C SER A 436 -26.87 -5.43 10.98
N VAL A 437 -25.62 -5.59 10.54
CA VAL A 437 -24.56 -6.29 11.28
C VAL A 437 -24.12 -5.48 12.52
N PHE A 438 -24.08 -4.14 12.44
CA PHE A 438 -23.72 -3.26 13.55
C PHE A 438 -24.68 -3.32 14.76
N LYS A 439 -25.89 -3.85 14.58
CA LYS A 439 -26.87 -4.06 15.66
C LYS A 439 -26.33 -4.92 16.83
N ILE A 440 -25.27 -5.71 16.59
CA ILE A 440 -24.51 -6.40 17.66
C ILE A 440 -23.88 -5.37 18.63
N VAL A 441 -23.22 -4.34 18.10
CA VAL A 441 -22.62 -3.23 18.86
C VAL A 441 -23.71 -2.42 19.58
N THR A 442 -24.81 -2.12 18.89
CA THR A 442 -25.95 -1.40 19.47
C THR A 442 -26.60 -2.17 20.63
N MET A 443 -26.75 -3.49 20.51
CA MET A 443 -27.23 -4.34 21.61
C MET A 443 -26.25 -4.36 22.78
N ALA A 444 -24.95 -4.40 22.52
CA ALA A 444 -23.92 -4.33 23.55
C ALA A 444 -23.99 -3.00 24.32
N ALA A 445 -24.08 -1.86 23.63
CA ALA A 445 -24.27 -0.55 24.26
C ALA A 445 -25.57 -0.44 25.08
N ALA A 446 -26.67 -0.99 24.57
CA ALA A 446 -27.96 -1.01 25.28
C ALA A 446 -27.91 -1.76 26.61
N LEU A 447 -27.19 -2.89 26.63
CA LEU A 447 -27.03 -3.73 27.83
C LEU A 447 -26.03 -3.14 28.83
N GLU A 448 -24.91 -2.58 28.36
CA GLU A 448 -23.84 -2.06 29.22
C GLU A 448 -24.23 -0.76 29.96
N THR A 449 -25.17 0.02 29.41
CA THR A 449 -25.75 1.17 30.11
C THR A 449 -26.72 0.77 31.23
N GLY A 450 -27.14 -0.51 31.28
CA GLY A 450 -28.13 -1.03 32.23
C GLY A 450 -29.57 -0.52 32.00
N VAL A 451 -29.80 0.28 30.95
CA VAL A 451 -31.13 0.78 30.56
C VAL A 451 -32.00 -0.35 30.02
N PHE A 452 -31.39 -1.28 29.28
CA PHE A 452 -32.07 -2.45 28.71
C PHE A 452 -31.59 -3.75 29.34
N THR A 453 -32.47 -4.76 29.35
CA THR A 453 -32.17 -6.14 29.74
C THR A 453 -32.41 -7.10 28.57
N PRO A 454 -31.82 -8.30 28.53
CA PRO A 454 -32.01 -9.26 27.42
C PRO A 454 -33.48 -9.58 27.12
N THR A 455 -34.33 -9.60 28.15
CA THR A 455 -35.77 -9.88 28.06
C THR A 455 -36.65 -8.63 28.01
N TYR A 456 -36.08 -7.42 27.84
CA TYR A 456 -36.86 -6.18 27.79
C TYR A 456 -37.85 -6.24 26.60
N PRO A 457 -39.16 -5.98 26.79
CA PRO A 457 -40.16 -6.13 25.74
C PRO A 457 -40.46 -4.83 24.98
N TYR A 458 -40.64 -4.90 23.66
CA TYR A 458 -41.08 -3.80 22.81
C TYR A 458 -41.84 -4.32 21.58
N ASN A 459 -42.74 -3.52 21.02
CA ASN A 459 -43.59 -3.95 19.91
C ASN A 459 -42.99 -3.50 18.57
N CYS A 460 -42.28 -4.40 17.90
CA CYS A 460 -41.73 -4.17 16.57
C CYS A 460 -42.84 -4.13 15.50
N GLY A 461 -43.32 -2.92 15.20
CA GLY A 461 -44.19 -2.64 14.05
C GLY A 461 -43.44 -2.78 12.72
N SER A 462 -44.16 -2.68 11.59
CA SER A 462 -43.52 -2.43 10.29
C SER A 462 -43.12 -0.96 10.10
N THR A 463 -43.57 -0.08 10.99
CA THR A 463 -43.18 1.34 11.08
C THR A 463 -42.71 1.67 12.48
N TRP A 464 -41.89 2.73 12.58
CA TRP A 464 -41.42 3.33 13.83
C TRP A 464 -41.81 4.80 13.84
N GLU A 465 -42.51 5.25 14.88
CA GLU A 465 -43.09 6.59 15.02
C GLU A 465 -42.69 7.23 16.35
N GLU A 466 -41.39 7.34 16.58
CA GLU A 466 -40.80 8.02 17.75
C GLU A 466 -39.84 9.12 17.28
N ALA A 467 -39.25 9.89 18.21
CA ALA A 467 -38.34 11.01 17.92
C ALA A 467 -38.89 12.15 17.01
N GLY A 468 -40.14 12.07 16.56
CA GLY A 468 -40.73 12.98 15.57
C GLY A 468 -40.55 12.54 14.11
N TYR A 469 -40.09 11.31 13.87
CA TYR A 469 -39.87 10.74 12.54
C TYR A 469 -40.79 9.53 12.30
N THR A 470 -41.02 9.21 11.03
CA THR A 470 -41.62 7.94 10.60
C THR A 470 -40.59 7.19 9.77
N LEU A 471 -40.16 6.02 10.26
CA LEU A 471 -39.20 5.14 9.60
C LEU A 471 -39.81 3.75 9.37
N TYR A 472 -39.30 3.00 8.40
CA TYR A 472 -39.90 1.76 7.89
C TYR A 472 -39.00 0.55 8.15
N ASP A 473 -39.55 -0.53 8.73
CA ASP A 473 -38.80 -1.79 8.90
C ASP A 473 -38.74 -2.55 7.58
N TRP A 474 -37.74 -3.42 7.41
CA TRP A 474 -37.62 -4.27 6.20
C TRP A 474 -38.87 -5.14 5.94
N THR A 475 -39.68 -5.42 6.97
CA THR A 475 -40.98 -6.10 6.81
C THR A 475 -42.00 -5.26 6.03
N HIS A 476 -41.94 -3.93 6.11
CA HIS A 476 -42.77 -3.02 5.31
C HIS A 476 -42.47 -3.20 3.82
N ASP A 477 -41.19 -3.07 3.45
CA ASP A 477 -40.77 -2.98 2.05
C ASP A 477 -40.91 -4.33 1.32
N LYS A 478 -40.81 -5.44 2.06
CA LYS A 478 -41.10 -6.79 1.56
C LYS A 478 -42.58 -7.19 1.65
N GLY A 479 -43.46 -6.32 2.15
CA GLY A 479 -44.89 -6.60 2.32
C GLY A 479 -45.23 -7.68 3.36
N PHE A 480 -44.31 -7.96 4.29
CA PHE A 480 -44.52 -8.92 5.38
C PHE A 480 -45.29 -8.30 6.56
N ALA A 481 -45.94 -9.16 7.33
CA ALA A 481 -46.54 -8.76 8.60
C ALA A 481 -45.45 -8.29 9.59
N ALA A 482 -45.78 -7.28 10.39
CA ALA A 482 -44.91 -6.77 11.46
C ALA A 482 -44.40 -7.88 12.38
N SER A 483 -43.17 -7.72 12.90
CA SER A 483 -42.57 -8.72 13.78
C SER A 483 -43.29 -8.86 15.13
N GLY A 484 -44.03 -7.84 15.56
CA GLY A 484 -44.87 -7.84 16.77
C GLY A 484 -44.06 -7.66 18.05
N LEU A 485 -44.62 -8.11 19.18
CA LEU A 485 -43.93 -8.10 20.46
C LEU A 485 -42.71 -9.04 20.40
N LEU A 486 -41.53 -8.48 20.70
CA LEU A 486 -40.26 -9.21 20.82
C LEU A 486 -39.61 -8.87 22.18
N THR A 487 -38.62 -9.66 22.56
CA THR A 487 -37.55 -9.29 23.50
C THR A 487 -36.34 -8.66 22.77
N LEU A 488 -35.37 -8.09 23.49
CA LEU A 488 -34.14 -7.53 22.88
C LEU A 488 -33.37 -8.58 22.06
N GLN A 489 -33.20 -9.79 22.60
CA GLN A 489 -32.56 -10.90 21.90
C GLN A 489 -33.34 -11.31 20.63
N GLU A 490 -34.68 -11.36 20.72
CA GLU A 490 -35.53 -11.61 19.55
C GLU A 490 -35.49 -10.46 18.52
N GLY A 491 -35.30 -9.22 18.97
CA GLY A 491 -35.09 -8.03 18.14
C GLY A 491 -33.86 -8.17 17.24
N LEU A 492 -32.73 -8.63 17.80
CA LEU A 492 -31.52 -8.93 17.02
C LEU A 492 -31.74 -10.13 16.09
N MET A 493 -32.35 -11.22 16.57
CA MET A 493 -32.72 -12.42 15.79
C MET A 493 -33.56 -12.07 14.54
N ARG A 494 -34.56 -11.20 14.71
CA ARG A 494 -35.46 -10.73 13.63
C ARG A 494 -34.87 -9.59 12.80
N SER A 495 -33.75 -9.01 13.22
CA SER A 495 -33.15 -7.81 12.61
C SER A 495 -34.09 -6.59 12.55
N CYS A 496 -35.07 -6.49 13.45
CA CYS A 496 -36.08 -5.41 13.48
C CYS A 496 -35.44 -4.01 13.57
N ASN A 497 -35.57 -3.15 12.56
CA ASN A 497 -35.07 -1.76 12.62
C ASN A 497 -35.72 -0.95 13.76
N PRO A 498 -37.07 -0.91 13.95
CA PRO A 498 -37.74 -0.19 15.04
C PRO A 498 -37.15 -0.45 16.43
N TRP A 499 -36.70 -1.68 16.69
CA TRP A 499 -36.11 -2.03 17.97
C TRP A 499 -34.82 -1.25 18.27
N PHE A 500 -33.93 -1.17 17.29
CA PHE A 500 -32.62 -0.52 17.44
C PHE A 500 -32.71 1.00 17.33
N TRP A 501 -33.70 1.51 16.58
CA TRP A 501 -34.08 2.92 16.60
C TRP A 501 -34.63 3.34 17.98
N HIS A 502 -35.50 2.53 18.58
CA HIS A 502 -35.99 2.75 19.95
C HIS A 502 -34.85 2.76 20.98
N ILE A 503 -33.91 1.81 20.92
CA ILE A 503 -32.71 1.80 21.78
C ILE A 503 -31.98 3.16 21.69
N ALA A 504 -31.66 3.60 20.48
CA ALA A 504 -30.90 4.82 20.27
C ALA A 504 -31.63 6.07 20.79
N TRP A 505 -32.94 6.16 20.54
CA TRP A 505 -33.78 7.25 21.04
C TRP A 505 -33.84 7.29 22.57
N VAL A 506 -34.02 6.14 23.24
CA VAL A 506 -34.00 6.08 24.72
C VAL A 506 -32.63 6.47 25.26
N LEU A 507 -31.54 5.86 24.76
CA LEU A 507 -30.18 6.18 25.20
C LEU A 507 -29.83 7.66 25.02
N TRP A 508 -30.29 8.28 23.92
CA TRP A 508 -30.11 9.70 23.65
C TRP A 508 -30.76 10.62 24.69
N ASN A 509 -31.99 10.28 25.11
CA ASN A 509 -32.78 11.05 26.07
C ASN A 509 -32.31 10.83 27.52
N ASP A 510 -31.88 9.61 27.86
CA ASP A 510 -31.34 9.27 29.17
C ASP A 510 -29.89 9.78 29.38
N GLY A 511 -29.28 10.36 28.33
CA GLY A 511 -27.99 11.06 28.40
C GLY A 511 -26.79 10.25 27.90
N TYR A 512 -26.99 8.99 27.50
CA TYR A 512 -25.96 8.08 26.97
C TYR A 512 -25.64 8.34 25.49
N ARG A 513 -25.37 9.60 25.12
CA ARG A 513 -25.24 10.04 23.72
C ARG A 513 -23.98 9.57 23.00
N THR A 514 -22.99 9.07 23.73
CA THR A 514 -21.74 8.51 23.16
C THR A 514 -21.72 6.97 23.22
N ALA A 515 -22.73 6.32 23.79
CA ALA A 515 -22.66 4.87 24.05
C ALA A 515 -22.50 4.03 22.78
N LEU A 516 -23.07 4.43 21.64
CA LEU A 516 -22.85 3.75 20.36
C LEU A 516 -21.41 3.89 19.82
N PRO A 517 -20.84 5.11 19.64
CA PRO A 517 -19.44 5.26 19.23
C PRO A 517 -18.44 4.68 20.24
N ASP A 518 -18.62 4.91 21.54
CA ASP A 518 -17.70 4.42 22.59
C ASP A 518 -17.57 2.88 22.54
N VAL A 519 -18.68 2.18 22.32
CA VAL A 519 -18.69 0.70 22.20
C VAL A 519 -18.21 0.24 20.83
N ALA A 520 -18.48 0.98 19.74
CA ALA A 520 -17.91 0.69 18.43
C ALA A 520 -16.37 0.74 18.43
N GLU A 521 -15.78 1.76 19.06
CA GLU A 521 -14.32 1.87 19.21
C GLU A 521 -13.74 0.76 20.08
N ARG A 522 -14.41 0.37 21.17
CA ARG A 522 -14.04 -0.81 22.00
C ARG A 522 -14.05 -2.12 21.19
N PHE A 523 -14.88 -2.19 20.15
CA PHE A 523 -14.95 -3.30 19.20
C PHE A 523 -13.87 -3.22 18.09
N GLY A 524 -13.02 -2.19 18.10
CA GLY A 524 -11.93 -1.98 17.14
C GLY A 524 -12.35 -1.33 15.82
N LEU A 525 -13.59 -0.82 15.74
CA LEU A 525 -14.12 -0.10 14.59
C LEU A 525 -13.55 1.33 14.53
N GLY A 526 -13.44 1.90 13.32
CA GLY A 526 -12.93 3.27 13.14
C GLY A 526 -11.41 3.42 13.31
N GLN A 527 -10.66 2.31 13.40
CA GLN A 527 -9.21 2.30 13.65
C GLN A 527 -8.51 1.29 12.73
N SER A 528 -7.28 1.58 12.31
CA SER A 528 -6.44 0.58 11.61
C SER A 528 -6.35 -0.70 12.44
N THR A 529 -6.36 -1.84 11.76
CA THR A 529 -6.30 -3.17 12.34
C THR A 529 -4.90 -3.55 12.81
N GLY A 530 -3.86 -2.97 12.20
CA GLY A 530 -2.45 -3.32 12.43
C GLY A 530 -1.98 -4.57 11.67
N ILE A 531 -2.74 -5.02 10.66
CA ILE A 531 -2.28 -6.05 9.71
C ILE A 531 -1.07 -5.57 8.90
N GLU A 532 -0.29 -6.49 8.35
CA GLU A 532 0.98 -6.20 7.65
C GLU A 532 0.82 -5.46 6.32
N ILE A 533 -0.38 -5.49 5.74
CA ILE A 533 -0.70 -4.86 4.45
C ILE A 533 -1.49 -3.55 4.66
N PRO A 534 -1.51 -2.62 3.68
CA PRO A 534 -2.30 -1.40 3.80
C PRO A 534 -3.78 -1.68 4.09
N ASP A 535 -4.30 -1.05 5.14
CA ASP A 535 -5.70 -1.11 5.55
C ASP A 535 -6.25 0.30 5.82
N PHE A 536 -7.56 0.46 5.78
CA PHE A 536 -8.22 1.74 6.08
C PHE A 536 -8.98 1.63 7.40
N ALA A 537 -8.83 2.65 8.25
CA ALA A 537 -9.47 2.72 9.56
C ALA A 537 -11.01 2.81 9.49
N GLY A 538 -11.57 3.26 8.36
CA GLY A 538 -12.98 3.59 8.28
C GLY A 538 -13.32 4.83 9.13
N GLN A 539 -14.56 4.89 9.60
CA GLN A 539 -15.09 6.02 10.36
C GLN A 539 -16.12 5.53 11.38
N VAL A 540 -16.00 5.99 12.63
CA VAL A 540 -17.04 5.91 13.67
C VAL A 540 -17.43 7.36 13.99
N PRO A 541 -18.63 7.83 13.62
CA PRO A 541 -19.05 9.19 13.91
C PRO A 541 -19.50 9.34 15.37
N TYR A 542 -19.45 10.57 15.88
CA TYR A 542 -20.11 10.98 17.12
C TYR A 542 -21.27 11.93 16.74
N PRO A 543 -22.50 11.43 16.57
CA PRO A 543 -23.64 12.24 16.14
C PRO A 543 -23.98 13.39 17.10
N GLU A 544 -24.17 14.60 16.56
CA GLU A 544 -24.62 15.77 17.33
C GLU A 544 -26.15 15.90 17.39
N ASP A 545 -26.88 15.15 16.57
CA ASP A 545 -28.34 15.06 16.57
C ASP A 545 -28.88 13.62 16.70
N VAL A 546 -30.15 13.54 17.10
CA VAL A 546 -30.81 12.26 17.40
C VAL A 546 -31.10 11.42 16.16
N ASN A 547 -31.27 12.02 14.98
CA ASN A 547 -31.58 11.28 13.76
C ASN A 547 -30.33 10.52 13.28
N ASP A 548 -29.18 11.18 13.23
CA ASP A 548 -27.93 10.49 12.90
C ASP A 548 -27.56 9.41 13.95
N TYR A 549 -27.85 9.64 15.23
CA TYR A 549 -27.69 8.61 16.28
C TYR A 549 -28.61 7.41 16.08
N VAL A 550 -29.87 7.65 15.72
CA VAL A 550 -30.85 6.61 15.38
C VAL A 550 -30.43 5.82 14.14
N GLN A 551 -29.93 6.48 13.08
CA GLN A 551 -29.43 5.78 11.89
C GLN A 551 -28.13 5.00 12.13
N MET A 552 -27.21 5.55 12.92
CA MET A 552 -26.00 4.85 13.35
C MET A 552 -26.33 3.54 14.09
N ALA A 553 -27.40 3.50 14.88
CA ALA A 553 -27.83 2.33 15.64
C ALA A 553 -28.19 1.09 14.79
N ILE A 554 -28.49 1.29 13.51
CA ILE A 554 -28.71 0.21 12.52
C ILE A 554 -27.56 0.06 11.52
N GLY A 555 -26.43 0.72 11.76
CA GLY A 555 -25.22 0.66 10.94
C GLY A 555 -25.25 1.54 9.69
N GLN A 556 -26.03 2.62 9.69
CA GLN A 556 -26.12 3.62 8.62
C GLN A 556 -25.55 4.99 9.08
N SER A 557 -25.99 6.10 8.45
CA SER A 557 -25.36 7.42 8.52
C SER A 557 -23.90 7.36 8.00
N THR A 558 -22.97 8.09 8.62
CA THR A 558 -21.56 8.22 8.18
C THR A 558 -20.62 7.15 8.76
N LEU A 559 -21.16 6.12 9.41
CA LEU A 559 -20.42 4.95 9.90
C LEU A 559 -19.87 4.13 8.72
N GLN A 560 -18.57 3.84 8.74
CA GLN A 560 -17.90 3.06 7.69
C GLN A 560 -16.87 2.10 8.30
N ASN A 561 -16.98 0.81 8.02
CA ASN A 561 -16.07 -0.21 8.55
C ASN A 561 -15.60 -1.17 7.44
N SER A 562 -14.43 -1.76 7.61
CA SER A 562 -13.91 -2.77 6.67
C SER A 562 -14.38 -4.19 7.01
N PRO A 563 -14.51 -5.10 6.02
CA PRO A 563 -14.84 -6.50 6.27
C PRO A 563 -13.88 -7.17 7.27
N LEU A 564 -12.58 -6.84 7.25
CA LEU A 564 -11.62 -7.32 8.24
C LEU A 564 -11.96 -6.84 9.66
N GLN A 565 -12.28 -5.55 9.86
CA GLN A 565 -12.75 -5.05 11.17
C GLN A 565 -14.01 -5.79 11.64
N VAL A 566 -14.96 -6.02 10.74
CA VAL A 566 -16.20 -6.75 11.04
C VAL A 566 -15.90 -8.19 11.46
N ALA A 567 -15.02 -8.90 10.75
CA ALA A 567 -14.61 -10.26 11.09
C ALA A 567 -13.90 -10.33 12.46
N MET A 568 -13.04 -9.35 12.76
CA MET A 568 -12.30 -9.30 14.03
C MET A 568 -13.17 -9.00 15.24
N TYR A 569 -14.19 -8.14 15.13
CA TYR A 569 -15.08 -7.93 16.28
C TYR A 569 -16.04 -9.10 16.49
N VAL A 570 -16.55 -9.75 15.43
CA VAL A 570 -17.40 -10.95 15.64
C VAL A 570 -16.57 -12.13 16.16
N ALA A 571 -15.26 -12.18 15.87
CA ALA A 571 -14.32 -13.07 16.56
C ALA A 571 -14.27 -12.77 18.06
N ALA A 572 -14.09 -11.50 18.43
CA ALA A 572 -14.06 -11.06 19.84
C ALA A 572 -15.39 -11.36 20.56
N VAL A 573 -16.54 -11.17 19.92
CA VAL A 573 -17.84 -11.57 20.50
C VAL A 573 -17.91 -13.08 20.69
N GLY A 574 -17.45 -13.87 19.72
CA GLY A 574 -17.45 -15.33 19.79
C GLY A 574 -16.46 -15.96 20.78
N ASN A 575 -15.38 -15.24 21.13
CA ASN A 575 -14.33 -15.74 22.04
C ASN A 575 -14.46 -15.25 23.50
N GLY A 576 -15.51 -14.49 23.84
CA GLY A 576 -15.73 -13.96 25.20
C GLY A 576 -15.13 -12.57 25.45
N GLY A 577 -14.79 -11.83 24.41
CA GLY A 577 -14.48 -10.40 24.49
C GLY A 577 -13.01 -10.01 24.26
N THR A 578 -12.19 -10.90 23.72
CA THR A 578 -10.77 -10.63 23.41
C THR A 578 -10.60 -10.23 21.95
N LEU A 579 -10.17 -8.99 21.71
CA LEU A 579 -9.85 -8.49 20.38
C LEU A 579 -8.36 -8.72 20.09
N TYR A 580 -8.06 -9.69 19.22
CA TYR A 580 -6.71 -9.92 18.72
C TYR A 580 -6.32 -8.91 17.62
N GLN A 581 -5.03 -8.73 17.38
CA GLN A 581 -4.53 -8.08 16.17
C GLN A 581 -4.55 -9.11 15.02
N PRO A 582 -5.16 -8.81 13.86
CA PRO A 582 -5.09 -9.70 12.71
C PRO A 582 -3.67 -9.72 12.13
N THR A 583 -3.27 -10.87 11.60
CA THR A 583 -1.98 -11.04 10.93
C THR A 583 -2.09 -12.02 9.76
N LEU A 584 -1.28 -11.77 8.73
CA LEU A 584 -1.05 -12.64 7.60
C LEU A 584 0.19 -13.52 7.76
N ILE A 585 0.99 -13.36 8.83
CA ILE A 585 2.32 -13.96 8.96
C ILE A 585 2.34 -15.04 10.04
N ASN A 586 2.64 -16.27 9.63
CA ASN A 586 2.78 -17.41 10.53
C ASN A 586 4.25 -17.65 10.94
N ARG A 587 5.22 -17.46 10.03
CA ARG A 587 6.65 -17.67 10.28
C ARG A 587 7.52 -16.96 9.24
N ILE A 588 8.72 -16.52 9.59
CA ILE A 588 9.74 -16.02 8.65
C ILE A 588 11.03 -16.82 8.88
N ALA A 589 11.49 -17.52 7.84
CA ALA A 589 12.55 -18.53 7.95
C ALA A 589 13.70 -18.27 6.95
N PRO A 590 14.95 -18.09 7.40
CA PRO A 590 16.10 -17.95 6.52
C PRO A 590 16.26 -19.11 5.53
N ILE A 591 16.61 -18.82 4.27
CA ILE A 591 16.80 -19.87 3.24
C ILE A 591 18.02 -20.77 3.48
N ASP A 592 18.91 -20.40 4.42
CA ASP A 592 20.09 -21.18 4.80
C ASP A 592 19.79 -22.24 5.89
N GLY A 593 18.56 -22.31 6.38
CA GLY A 593 18.14 -23.27 7.41
C GLY A 593 18.58 -22.90 8.84
N SER A 594 19.01 -21.65 9.06
CA SER A 594 19.18 -21.11 10.42
C SER A 594 17.82 -20.88 11.11
N ALA A 595 17.85 -20.50 12.39
CA ALA A 595 16.64 -20.36 13.20
C ALA A 595 15.68 -19.30 12.63
N ASP A 596 14.37 -19.52 12.80
CA ASP A 596 13.34 -18.60 12.34
C ASP A 596 13.55 -17.19 12.91
N ILE A 597 13.42 -16.18 12.04
CA ILE A 597 13.49 -14.75 12.42
C ILE A 597 12.24 -14.36 13.20
N TYR A 598 11.10 -14.95 12.83
CA TYR A 598 9.81 -14.72 13.44
C TYR A 598 8.98 -16.00 13.44
N THR A 599 8.25 -16.23 14.53
CA THR A 599 7.20 -17.25 14.63
C THR A 599 5.98 -16.58 15.25
N PHE A 600 4.81 -16.88 14.73
CA PHE A 600 3.56 -16.30 15.20
C PHE A 600 3.27 -16.61 16.68
N GLU A 601 2.85 -15.58 17.41
CA GLU A 601 2.20 -15.69 18.71
C GLU A 601 0.96 -14.77 18.73
N PRO A 602 -0.20 -15.20 19.29
CA PRO A 602 -1.41 -14.37 19.33
C PRO A 602 -1.21 -13.06 20.10
N LYS A 603 -1.40 -11.92 19.44
CA LYS A 603 -1.28 -10.61 20.07
C LYS A 603 -2.66 -10.06 20.42
N VAL A 604 -2.96 -9.99 21.72
CA VAL A 604 -4.14 -9.28 22.22
C VAL A 604 -3.94 -7.79 21.96
N ARG A 605 -4.86 -7.18 21.21
CA ARG A 605 -4.90 -5.74 20.92
C ARG A 605 -5.71 -4.99 21.98
N ALA A 606 -6.88 -5.52 22.32
CA ALA A 606 -7.79 -4.93 23.30
C ALA A 606 -8.73 -5.99 23.88
N THR A 607 -9.55 -5.58 24.85
CA THR A 607 -10.73 -6.33 25.30
C THR A 607 -11.96 -5.47 25.09
N LEU A 608 -13.09 -6.10 24.73
CA LEU A 608 -14.34 -5.38 24.47
C LEU A 608 -14.89 -4.68 25.74
N ASN A 609 -14.41 -5.09 26.93
CA ASN A 609 -14.85 -4.64 28.25
C ASN A 609 -16.36 -4.84 28.53
N ILE A 610 -17.05 -5.66 27.73
CA ILE A 610 -18.46 -6.03 27.91
C ILE A 610 -18.55 -7.08 29.02
N THR A 611 -19.58 -7.01 29.88
CA THR A 611 -19.77 -8.05 30.90
C THR A 611 -20.08 -9.42 30.27
N GLN A 612 -19.66 -10.50 30.92
CA GLN A 612 -19.84 -11.85 30.40
C GLN A 612 -21.32 -12.21 30.18
N GLU A 613 -22.21 -11.78 31.08
CA GLU A 613 -23.67 -11.95 30.94
C GLU A 613 -24.21 -11.25 29.68
N ASN A 614 -23.74 -10.03 29.40
CA ASN A 614 -24.12 -9.28 28.20
C ASN A 614 -23.55 -9.91 26.93
N ILE A 615 -22.33 -10.44 26.95
CA ILE A 615 -21.77 -11.22 25.84
C ILE A 615 -22.62 -12.46 25.58
N GLU A 616 -22.96 -13.24 26.60
CA GLU A 616 -23.78 -14.45 26.46
C GLU A 616 -25.17 -14.15 25.88
N ALA A 617 -25.81 -13.06 26.31
CA ALA A 617 -27.09 -12.61 25.74
C ALA A 617 -26.99 -12.26 24.24
N ILE A 618 -25.90 -11.60 23.82
CA ILE A 618 -25.61 -11.29 22.41
C ILE A 618 -25.33 -12.56 21.61
N GLN A 619 -24.48 -13.45 22.14
CA GLN A 619 -24.13 -14.72 21.51
C GLN A 619 -25.40 -15.54 21.25
N GLU A 620 -26.26 -15.73 22.26
CA GLU A 620 -27.54 -16.45 22.14
C GLU A 620 -28.44 -15.84 21.06
N ALA A 621 -28.57 -14.51 21.02
CA ALA A 621 -29.37 -13.82 20.00
C ALA A 621 -28.82 -14.03 18.57
N MET A 622 -27.49 -14.09 18.41
CA MET A 622 -26.84 -14.46 17.14
C MET A 622 -27.02 -15.95 16.79
N VAL A 623 -27.13 -16.87 17.77
CA VAL A 623 -27.54 -18.27 17.52
C VAL A 623 -28.99 -18.33 17.06
N TRP A 624 -29.88 -17.56 17.69
CA TRP A 624 -31.30 -17.54 17.32
C TRP A 624 -31.53 -17.02 15.91
N ALA A 625 -30.75 -16.02 15.45
CA ALA A 625 -30.77 -15.56 14.06
C ALA A 625 -30.52 -16.70 13.04
N VAL A 626 -29.78 -17.75 13.45
CA VAL A 626 -29.41 -18.92 12.63
C VAL A 626 -30.30 -20.14 12.87
N LYS A 627 -30.79 -20.37 14.09
CA LYS A 627 -31.49 -21.62 14.48
C LYS A 627 -32.97 -21.48 14.80
N ASN A 628 -33.47 -20.27 15.06
CA ASN A 628 -34.90 -20.05 15.28
C ASN A 628 -35.61 -19.95 13.92
N ARG A 629 -36.79 -20.56 13.77
CA ARG A 629 -37.66 -20.41 12.57
C ARG A 629 -38.03 -18.96 12.24
N ARG A 630 -37.82 -18.04 13.18
CA ARG A 630 -38.01 -16.60 13.03
C ARG A 630 -36.71 -15.82 12.72
N GLY A 631 -35.56 -16.47 12.73
CA GLY A 631 -34.25 -15.86 12.49
C GLY A 631 -33.98 -15.59 11.00
N THR A 632 -33.28 -14.49 10.70
CA THR A 632 -33.04 -14.03 9.32
C THR A 632 -32.08 -14.92 8.50
N ALA A 633 -31.34 -15.83 9.14
CA ALA A 633 -30.38 -16.72 8.49
C ALA A 633 -30.79 -18.21 8.51
N GLU A 634 -31.96 -18.54 9.09
CA GLU A 634 -32.38 -19.93 9.32
C GLU A 634 -32.52 -20.73 8.02
N TYR A 635 -33.08 -20.13 6.97
CA TYR A 635 -33.23 -20.77 5.66
C TYR A 635 -31.91 -21.27 5.07
N GLN A 636 -30.82 -20.51 5.24
CA GLN A 636 -29.49 -20.84 4.68
C GLN A 636 -28.63 -21.70 5.62
N LEU A 637 -28.77 -21.53 6.95
CA LEU A 637 -27.81 -22.02 7.94
C LEU A 637 -28.43 -22.94 9.02
N GLY A 638 -29.75 -22.96 9.16
CA GLY A 638 -30.48 -23.68 10.19
C GLY A 638 -30.24 -25.20 10.16
N GLY A 639 -30.25 -25.77 8.95
CA GLY A 639 -30.02 -27.20 8.71
C GLY A 639 -28.56 -27.67 8.80
N LEU A 640 -27.58 -26.76 8.99
CA LEU A 640 -26.17 -27.15 9.02
C LEU A 640 -25.79 -27.88 10.32
N PRO A 641 -24.95 -28.94 10.26
CA PRO A 641 -24.53 -29.75 11.40
C PRO A 641 -23.43 -29.09 12.25
N TYR A 642 -23.29 -27.76 12.16
CA TYR A 642 -22.27 -26.97 12.84
C TYR A 642 -22.92 -26.02 13.85
N LYS A 643 -22.13 -25.64 14.86
CA LYS A 643 -22.49 -24.62 15.84
C LYS A 643 -22.17 -23.25 15.26
N LEU A 644 -23.22 -22.50 14.90
CA LEU A 644 -23.16 -21.29 14.09
C LEU A 644 -23.99 -20.15 14.68
N ALA A 645 -23.41 -18.97 14.67
CA ALA A 645 -23.97 -17.72 15.15
C ALA A 645 -23.65 -16.68 14.10
N GLY A 646 -24.60 -15.80 13.81
CA GLY A 646 -24.37 -14.78 12.82
C GLY A 646 -25.47 -13.74 12.76
N LYS A 647 -25.25 -12.76 11.90
CA LYS A 647 -26.13 -11.63 11.70
C LYS A 647 -26.12 -11.27 10.22
N THR A 648 -27.29 -11.21 9.62
CA THR A 648 -27.49 -10.63 8.30
C THR A 648 -27.38 -9.11 8.37
N GLY A 649 -26.83 -8.49 7.34
CA GLY A 649 -26.82 -7.05 7.16
C GLY A 649 -27.33 -6.71 5.76
N THR A 650 -28.07 -5.62 5.70
CA THR A 650 -28.44 -4.93 4.46
C THR A 650 -28.13 -3.47 4.75
N ALA A 651 -27.37 -2.82 3.87
CA ALA A 651 -26.98 -1.42 3.99
C ALA A 651 -27.38 -0.68 2.72
N GLU A 652 -28.26 0.31 2.85
CA GLU A 652 -28.80 1.05 1.72
C GLU A 652 -27.69 1.82 0.98
N ASN A 653 -27.74 1.78 -0.36
CA ASN A 653 -26.87 2.56 -1.22
C ASN A 653 -27.72 3.54 -2.05
N PRO A 654 -27.54 4.87 -1.93
CA PRO A 654 -28.27 5.85 -2.75
C PRO A 654 -28.05 5.74 -4.26
N LEU A 655 -27.04 4.97 -4.71
CA LEU A 655 -26.61 4.85 -6.10
C LEU A 655 -26.92 3.48 -6.75
N GLY A 656 -27.65 2.59 -6.07
CA GLY A 656 -28.01 1.27 -6.61
C GLY A 656 -28.67 0.36 -5.58
N ASP A 657 -28.57 -0.95 -5.78
CA ASP A 657 -29.02 -1.91 -4.77
C ASP A 657 -28.21 -1.82 -3.47
N SER A 658 -28.81 -2.30 -2.38
CA SER A 658 -28.13 -2.35 -1.07
C SER A 658 -26.87 -3.23 -1.10
N HIS A 659 -25.93 -2.94 -0.21
CA HIS A 659 -24.82 -3.86 0.06
C HIS A 659 -25.30 -5.03 0.93
N ALA A 660 -25.10 -6.26 0.45
CA ALA A 660 -25.49 -7.47 1.14
C ALA A 660 -24.37 -7.92 2.08
N TRP A 661 -24.64 -7.94 3.39
CA TRP A 661 -23.69 -8.27 4.44
C TRP A 661 -24.06 -9.56 5.17
N PHE A 662 -23.04 -10.32 5.58
CA PHE A 662 -23.20 -11.35 6.60
C PHE A 662 -21.95 -11.41 7.49
N ALA A 663 -22.13 -11.45 8.80
CA ALA A 663 -21.03 -11.66 9.74
C ALA A 663 -21.41 -12.73 10.79
N GLY A 664 -20.45 -13.56 11.20
CA GLY A 664 -20.70 -14.64 12.15
C GLY A 664 -19.47 -15.46 12.50
N TYR A 665 -19.64 -16.47 13.36
CA TYR A 665 -18.55 -17.33 13.82
C TYR A 665 -19.02 -18.77 14.13
N THR A 666 -18.06 -19.67 14.28
CA THR A 666 -18.26 -21.05 14.73
C THR A 666 -17.85 -21.23 16.21
N TRP A 667 -18.43 -22.21 16.90
CA TRP A 667 -17.91 -22.72 18.19
C TRP A 667 -18.02 -24.26 18.27
N ASN A 668 -17.55 -24.91 17.21
CA ASN A 668 -17.49 -26.36 17.11
C ASN A 668 -16.61 -26.98 18.21
N ASN A 669 -15.65 -26.23 18.76
CA ASN A 669 -14.72 -26.64 19.82
C ASN A 669 -13.93 -27.90 19.43
N ASN A 670 -13.48 -27.97 18.16
CA ASN A 670 -12.69 -29.08 17.65
C ASN A 670 -11.19 -28.84 17.95
N PRO A 671 -10.52 -29.69 18.74
CA PRO A 671 -9.12 -29.47 19.13
C PRO A 671 -8.14 -29.52 17.95
N ASN A 672 -8.53 -30.14 16.83
CA ASN A 672 -7.70 -30.25 15.63
C ASN A 672 -8.08 -29.22 14.55
N LYS A 673 -9.05 -28.33 14.84
CA LYS A 673 -9.58 -27.39 13.86
C LYS A 673 -10.15 -26.15 14.56
N PRO A 674 -9.36 -25.06 14.63
CA PRO A 674 -9.77 -23.82 15.27
C PRO A 674 -11.14 -23.33 14.80
N ASP A 675 -11.85 -22.66 15.69
CA ASP A 675 -13.09 -21.99 15.30
C ASP A 675 -12.79 -20.70 14.53
N ILE A 676 -13.65 -20.38 13.56
CA ILE A 676 -13.45 -19.26 12.63
C ILE A 676 -14.51 -18.19 12.83
N ALA A 677 -14.14 -16.95 12.54
CA ALA A 677 -15.03 -15.82 12.38
C ALA A 677 -14.95 -15.30 10.95
N VAL A 678 -16.08 -14.85 10.41
CA VAL A 678 -16.24 -14.51 8.99
C VAL A 678 -17.05 -13.23 8.86
N ALA A 679 -16.62 -12.37 7.94
CA ALA A 679 -17.43 -11.26 7.44
C ALA A 679 -17.41 -11.26 5.90
N ILE A 680 -18.58 -11.06 5.31
CA ILE A 680 -18.82 -11.04 3.86
C ILE A 680 -19.58 -9.78 3.52
N ILE A 681 -19.12 -9.05 2.51
CA ILE A 681 -19.87 -8.00 1.83
C ILE A 681 -19.95 -8.31 0.34
N LEU A 682 -21.12 -8.08 -0.25
CA LEU A 682 -21.32 -7.96 -1.69
C LEU A 682 -21.86 -6.58 -2.00
N GLU A 683 -21.14 -5.82 -2.84
CA GLU A 683 -21.51 -4.47 -3.25
C GLU A 683 -22.69 -4.52 -4.22
N ASN A 684 -23.79 -3.86 -3.88
CA ASN A 684 -24.97 -3.67 -4.74
C ASN A 684 -25.60 -5.01 -5.15
N ALA A 685 -25.81 -5.87 -4.15
CA ALA A 685 -26.35 -7.21 -4.30
C ALA A 685 -27.68 -7.41 -3.55
N GLY A 686 -28.24 -6.37 -2.94
CA GLY A 686 -29.48 -6.46 -2.18
C GLY A 686 -29.29 -7.05 -0.79
N GLU A 687 -29.94 -8.19 -0.50
CA GLU A 687 -30.15 -8.68 0.86
C GLU A 687 -29.04 -9.62 1.38
N GLY A 688 -28.57 -9.36 2.60
CA GLY A 688 -27.60 -10.22 3.28
C GLY A 688 -28.05 -11.67 3.51
N SER A 689 -29.35 -11.91 3.69
CA SER A 689 -29.93 -13.27 3.84
C SER A 689 -29.97 -14.07 2.54
N GLU A 690 -30.04 -13.38 1.40
CA GLU A 690 -30.21 -14.00 0.08
C GLU A 690 -28.86 -14.20 -0.61
N MET A 691 -27.93 -13.25 -0.47
CA MET A 691 -26.65 -13.25 -1.20
C MET A 691 -25.41 -13.54 -0.34
N ALA A 692 -25.29 -12.92 0.83
CA ALA A 692 -24.09 -13.09 1.68
C ALA A 692 -24.14 -14.33 2.59
N ALA A 693 -25.33 -14.71 3.08
CA ALA A 693 -25.50 -15.91 3.91
C ALA A 693 -25.18 -17.25 3.18
N PRO A 694 -25.49 -17.44 1.87
CA PRO A 694 -24.96 -18.57 1.09
C PRO A 694 -23.44 -18.63 1.03
N LEU A 695 -22.75 -17.49 0.90
CA LEU A 695 -21.28 -17.48 0.96
C LEU A 695 -20.78 -17.90 2.34
N PHE A 696 -21.41 -17.45 3.43
CA PHE A 696 -21.06 -17.92 4.78
C PHE A 696 -21.26 -19.43 4.93
N ARG A 697 -22.36 -19.98 4.38
CA ARG A 697 -22.63 -21.43 4.30
C ARG A 697 -21.49 -22.15 3.56
N ARG A 698 -20.99 -21.59 2.46
CA ARG A 698 -19.85 -22.15 1.71
C ARG A 698 -18.54 -22.07 2.49
N VAL A 699 -18.20 -20.94 3.10
CA VAL A 699 -17.01 -20.79 3.96
C VAL A 699 -17.01 -21.86 5.06
N VAL A 700 -18.11 -21.98 5.79
CA VAL A 700 -18.25 -22.96 6.88
C VAL A 700 -18.14 -24.39 6.39
N GLN A 701 -18.77 -24.74 5.26
CA GLN A 701 -18.72 -26.11 4.73
C GLN A 701 -17.34 -26.46 4.15
N LEU A 702 -16.75 -25.58 3.33
CA LEU A 702 -15.39 -25.76 2.81
C LEU A 702 -14.37 -25.87 3.92
N TYR A 703 -14.41 -24.96 4.89
CA TYR A 703 -13.51 -25.02 6.02
C TYR A 703 -13.69 -26.35 6.74
N ASN A 704 -14.87 -26.64 7.31
CA ASN A 704 -15.05 -27.80 8.18
C ASN A 704 -14.86 -29.15 7.46
N SER A 705 -15.28 -29.29 6.19
CA SER A 705 -15.21 -30.57 5.46
C SER A 705 -13.85 -30.88 4.82
N ASN A 706 -12.82 -30.05 5.03
CA ASN A 706 -11.54 -30.09 4.30
C ASN A 706 -11.78 -29.95 2.78
N TYR A 707 -12.48 -28.88 2.40
CA TYR A 707 -12.76 -28.41 1.03
C TYR A 707 -13.56 -29.37 0.13
N SER A 708 -13.93 -30.54 0.65
CA SER A 708 -14.69 -31.59 -0.06
C SER A 708 -16.15 -31.24 -0.37
N ASN A 709 -16.70 -30.18 0.23
CA ASN A 709 -18.09 -29.79 0.11
C ASN A 709 -18.20 -28.27 -0.09
N ALA A 710 -18.58 -27.86 -1.30
CA ALA A 710 -18.77 -26.46 -1.69
C ALA A 710 -19.97 -25.77 -1.01
N GLY A 711 -20.74 -26.47 -0.18
CA GLY A 711 -21.87 -25.91 0.54
C GLY A 711 -23.01 -25.45 -0.37
N GLY A 712 -23.32 -26.24 -1.41
CA GLY A 712 -24.37 -25.95 -2.39
C GLY A 712 -24.04 -24.81 -3.36
N THR A 713 -24.95 -24.57 -4.29
CA THR A 713 -24.87 -23.54 -5.33
C THR A 713 -25.20 -22.15 -4.76
N MET A 714 -24.54 -21.11 -5.27
CA MET A 714 -24.86 -19.68 -4.99
C MET A 714 -25.98 -19.19 -5.93
N PRO A 715 -26.68 -18.08 -5.61
CA PRO A 715 -27.73 -17.53 -6.49
C PRO A 715 -27.30 -17.17 -7.92
N TRP A 716 -26.01 -16.91 -8.15
CA TRP A 716 -25.41 -16.55 -9.45
C TRP A 716 -24.64 -17.72 -10.11
N GLU A 717 -24.87 -18.95 -9.67
CA GLU A 717 -24.21 -20.16 -10.18
C GLU A 717 -25.26 -21.15 -10.72
N ASP A 718 -24.96 -21.83 -11.83
CA ASP A 718 -25.71 -23.05 -12.24
C ASP A 718 -25.37 -24.21 -11.29
N ARG A 719 -24.07 -24.35 -11.01
CA ARG A 719 -23.49 -25.34 -10.09
C ARG A 719 -22.24 -24.75 -9.44
N PRO A 720 -21.77 -25.28 -8.30
CA PRO A 720 -20.68 -24.67 -7.56
C PRO A 720 -19.45 -24.31 -8.41
N TYR A 721 -19.02 -23.05 -8.32
CA TYR A 721 -17.91 -22.43 -9.07
C TYR A 721 -18.13 -22.28 -10.58
N VAL A 722 -19.34 -22.50 -11.09
CA VAL A 722 -19.72 -22.27 -12.48
C VAL A 722 -20.80 -21.19 -12.49
N PRO A 723 -20.50 -19.98 -12.99
CA PRO A 723 -21.50 -18.93 -13.14
C PRO A 723 -22.72 -19.43 -13.90
N ALA A 724 -23.90 -18.97 -13.52
CA ALA A 724 -25.08 -19.11 -14.36
C ALA A 724 -24.85 -18.31 -15.65
N THR A 725 -25.09 -18.92 -16.80
CA THR A 725 -25.30 -18.17 -18.03
C THR A 725 -26.69 -17.58 -17.99
N ASP A 726 -26.86 -16.32 -18.40
CA ASP A 726 -28.18 -15.80 -18.71
C ASP A 726 -28.82 -16.71 -19.78
N ASP A 727 -29.97 -17.30 -19.47
CA ASP A 727 -30.79 -17.97 -20.49
C ASP A 727 -31.26 -16.89 -21.49
N ASP A 728 -31.09 -17.12 -22.79
CA ASP A 728 -31.53 -16.19 -23.85
C ASP A 728 -33.07 -15.95 -23.75
N GLU A 729 -33.51 -14.80 -23.19
CA GLU A 729 -34.91 -14.32 -23.17
C GLU A 729 -35.42 -13.81 -24.54
#